data_AF-A0A1M3CTL2-F1
#
_entry.id   AF-A0A1M3CTL2-F1
#
_cell.length_a   1.000
_cell.length_b   1.000
_cell.length_c   1.000
_cell.angle_alpha   90.00
_cell.angle_beta   90.00
_cell.angle_gamma   90.00
#
_symmetry.space_group_name_H-M   'P 1'
#
loop_
_entity.id
_entity.type
_entity.pdbx_description
1 polymer ?
#
loop_
_entity_poly.entity_id
_entity_poly.type
_entity_poly.pdbx_seq_one_letter_code
_entity_poly.pdbx_strand_id
1 'polypeptide(L)'
;MTETDLKLYRPESSHVIPLSFPLSFFQIYEKLQTWMTRYPQSLDNSIFNELYLFYLTATRKYLDHRNPTHLFRLLITTHLMNKKLQREATFFPNQRHMQIRWISTTLRFPFSTKRVLSFVIGFNVLNKYELFDEENIILALQKQFPELRLVKDCVFHPIHQNKNLKFFYFEIEKKDGSFFTLSEKFQLKNNMADRVKNSIQKLSPAIFMGYNEEETYRNILTLSQEIQFLHDLPQACINLDQKTGSEIIFRITLVYISPFHRFSLAECFLNGKFVSERVLTVRHLENHPIEAHIFRLHLPRSASFIRADGSLDFYAARQKIANLIHSAIGEFRDYNGGIIIKQQELLQSFREGVMNLVPQDPEMIEIFFYSLIPIEKQAILVPEILINLFSLYLENRESDFNHNFLYSFKVYHQDPQIYLIVHSPNPFIKKTINAFIDQHPISQQNMAYNLFEEDLGVFFCCVFIQANESINKFLDELQVSLEQWQKQMNVKKTLKIALGCPINSLDPRIGGDTLNGDFLRILFEGLTRLGPNGIIENALAESIDLSDDHLEYTFHLRESSWNDGSRVTAYDFEYAWKKILSPNFITPFAYLFYPIKNAKEAKEGRISLDLVGIQVMNDHLLKVTLNHPTPYFLELTAQPFYSPVHRVIDQLYPQWPYQSDKNYPCNGPFQPKINQPNEGYQLVKNPNYWKSDEIALEQISLTPMNTAHAIQAFQNKEVDWVGAPFGLWDSFHQIEKYPNKVTFPNMIRVCWLVFNTKTAPFNHRKLRHAFAYAINKARIISNSYMPLKPAYSSLPPHYFKDQNKLFPEADLGKAQQLLKESLEELNLEKIPPITLIYHEKGIQSSTAQELKKQFKELLGIECELNPVCWDEQFEKMTSGNYQLGLMHWASWVDDPIYTLNSFVSAEEETNFSKWEHSEYQEYIYQSHRLVDPNQRLSYLFKAEKLLSEEMPIVPLFYNADYQALLTNNLNIPNPTSCGYFDIARSFFK
;
A
#
# COMPACT_ATOMS: atom_id res chain seq x y z
N MET A 1 -38.43 -8.72 17.85
CA MET A 1 -38.95 -7.81 16.80
C MET A 1 -40.21 -8.43 16.23
N THR A 2 -41.32 -7.70 16.23
CA THR A 2 -42.62 -8.14 15.70
C THR A 2 -42.67 -7.99 14.18
N GLU A 3 -43.55 -8.75 13.54
CA GLU A 3 -43.76 -8.88 12.08
C GLU A 3 -43.96 -7.55 11.31
N THR A 4 -44.22 -6.46 12.04
CA THR A 4 -44.35 -5.09 11.54
C THR A 4 -43.03 -4.43 11.14
N ASP A 5 -41.89 -4.80 11.73
CA ASP A 5 -40.59 -4.14 11.46
C ASP A 5 -39.94 -4.58 10.14
N LEU A 6 -40.44 -5.65 9.51
CA LEU A 6 -39.90 -6.21 8.25
C LEU A 6 -40.43 -5.52 6.98
N LYS A 7 -41.32 -4.53 7.09
CA LYS A 7 -41.90 -3.83 5.92
C LYS A 7 -41.08 -2.64 5.39
N LEU A 8 -40.06 -2.17 6.12
CA LEU A 8 -39.30 -0.96 5.75
C LEU A 8 -38.09 -1.20 4.82
N TYR A 9 -37.78 -2.46 4.48
CA TYR A 9 -36.72 -2.79 3.52
C TYR A 9 -37.26 -3.67 2.39
N ARG A 10 -37.96 -3.06 1.43
CA ARG A 10 -38.22 -3.67 0.11
C ARG A 10 -37.43 -2.91 -0.96
N PRO A 11 -36.42 -3.53 -1.59
CA PRO A 11 -35.95 -3.08 -2.89
C PRO A 11 -36.99 -3.46 -3.94
N GLU A 12 -37.36 -2.52 -4.81
CA GLU A 12 -38.18 -2.76 -5.99
C GLU A 12 -37.43 -3.63 -6.99
N SER A 13 -37.51 -4.95 -6.85
CA SER A 13 -37.43 -5.87 -7.99
C SER A 13 -38.03 -7.21 -7.62
N SER A 14 -38.90 -7.67 -8.52
CA SER A 14 -39.78 -8.82 -8.41
C SER A 14 -39.02 -10.15 -8.42
N HIS A 15 -38.59 -10.66 -7.27
CA HIS A 15 -38.33 -12.09 -7.07
C HIS A 15 -38.88 -12.55 -5.71
N VAL A 16 -39.66 -13.63 -5.77
CA VAL A 16 -40.40 -14.23 -4.65
C VAL A 16 -39.44 -14.64 -3.54
N ILE A 17 -39.58 -14.03 -2.34
CA ILE A 17 -38.84 -14.42 -1.13
C ILE A 17 -39.40 -15.77 -0.64
N PRO A 18 -38.58 -16.81 -0.38
CA PRO A 18 -39.06 -18.05 0.20
C PRO A 18 -39.56 -17.81 1.64
N LEU A 19 -40.74 -18.34 1.96
CA LEU A 19 -41.51 -18.06 3.17
C LEU A 19 -40.93 -18.57 4.52
N SER A 20 -39.69 -19.05 4.58
CA SER A 20 -39.02 -19.37 5.85
C SER A 20 -37.53 -19.61 5.64
N PHE A 21 -36.66 -18.81 6.27
CA PHE A 21 -35.24 -19.15 6.37
C PHE A 21 -35.06 -20.39 7.27
N PRO A 22 -34.08 -21.27 6.98
CA PRO A 22 -33.81 -22.45 7.81
C PRO A 22 -33.30 -22.06 9.21
N LEU A 23 -33.43 -22.94 10.20
CA LEU A 23 -32.98 -22.69 11.58
C LEU A 23 -31.52 -22.23 11.66
N SER A 24 -30.67 -22.71 10.75
CA SER A 24 -29.27 -22.32 10.63
C SER A 24 -29.09 -20.82 10.35
N PHE A 25 -30.02 -20.17 9.65
CA PHE A 25 -29.99 -18.73 9.40
C PHE A 25 -30.10 -17.96 10.71
N PHE A 26 -31.11 -18.29 11.53
CA PHE A 26 -31.36 -17.59 12.80
C PHE A 26 -30.23 -17.82 13.81
N GLN A 27 -29.69 -19.04 13.88
CA GLN A 27 -28.52 -19.34 14.71
C GLN A 27 -27.29 -18.52 14.31
N ILE A 28 -27.06 -18.33 13.01
CA ILE A 28 -25.96 -17.52 12.50
C ILE A 28 -26.25 -16.03 12.73
N TYR A 29 -27.49 -15.60 12.54
CA TYR A 29 -27.93 -14.22 12.76
C TYR A 29 -27.71 -13.78 14.22
N GLU A 30 -28.17 -14.54 15.20
CA GLU A 30 -27.93 -14.26 16.63
C GLU A 30 -26.43 -14.27 16.99
N LYS A 31 -25.69 -15.23 16.42
CA LYS A 31 -24.25 -15.31 16.64
C LYS A 31 -23.52 -14.11 16.02
N LEU A 32 -23.95 -13.63 14.86
CA LEU A 32 -23.44 -12.42 14.23
C LEU A 32 -23.78 -11.19 15.05
N GLN A 33 -24.99 -11.06 15.59
CA GLN A 33 -25.33 -9.96 16.51
C GLN A 33 -24.35 -9.93 17.69
N THR A 34 -24.12 -11.08 18.33
CA THR A 34 -23.16 -11.22 19.44
C THR A 34 -21.73 -10.85 19.01
N TRP A 35 -21.30 -11.29 17.82
CA TRP A 35 -19.96 -11.04 17.31
C TRP A 35 -19.75 -9.62 16.82
N MET A 36 -20.77 -8.95 16.26
CA MET A 36 -20.68 -7.54 15.92
C MET A 36 -20.54 -6.69 17.18
N THR A 37 -21.20 -7.05 18.29
CA THR A 37 -20.99 -6.37 19.58
C THR A 37 -19.56 -6.58 20.10
N ARG A 38 -18.98 -7.77 19.87
CA ARG A 38 -17.63 -8.13 20.32
C ARG A 38 -16.51 -7.61 19.42
N TYR A 39 -16.78 -7.41 18.12
CA TYR A 39 -15.80 -7.01 17.10
C TYR A 39 -16.33 -5.87 16.19
N PRO A 40 -16.75 -4.73 16.77
CA PRO A 40 -17.42 -3.64 16.03
C PRO A 40 -16.50 -2.94 15.02
N GLN A 41 -15.17 -3.05 15.17
CA GLN A 41 -14.19 -2.53 14.23
C GLN A 41 -14.10 -3.33 12.93
N SER A 42 -14.38 -4.64 13.01
CA SER A 42 -14.14 -5.58 11.93
C SER A 42 -15.43 -5.95 11.18
N LEU A 43 -16.56 -6.00 11.89
CA LEU A 43 -17.87 -6.38 11.36
C LEU A 43 -18.81 -5.18 11.40
N ASP A 44 -19.46 -4.86 10.28
CA ASP A 44 -20.50 -3.82 10.22
C ASP A 44 -21.84 -4.43 9.76
N ASN A 45 -22.89 -3.61 9.73
CA ASN A 45 -24.24 -4.06 9.35
C ASN A 45 -24.32 -4.66 7.93
N SER A 46 -23.34 -4.41 7.05
CA SER A 46 -23.34 -5.02 5.72
C SER A 46 -23.15 -6.54 5.76
N ILE A 47 -22.62 -7.10 6.86
CA ILE A 47 -22.52 -8.56 7.04
C ILE A 47 -23.90 -9.24 7.10
N PHE A 48 -24.93 -8.54 7.58
CA PHE A 48 -26.29 -9.10 7.54
C PHE A 48 -26.83 -9.12 6.11
N ASN A 49 -26.55 -8.08 5.32
CA ASN A 49 -26.91 -8.10 3.89
C ASN A 49 -26.20 -9.24 3.17
N GLU A 50 -24.93 -9.49 3.48
CA GLU A 50 -24.20 -10.65 2.97
C GLU A 50 -24.80 -11.98 3.45
N LEU A 51 -25.25 -12.07 4.72
CA LEU A 51 -25.99 -13.24 5.23
C LEU A 51 -27.29 -13.49 4.46
N TYR A 52 -28.08 -12.45 4.22
CA TYR A 52 -29.32 -12.55 3.45
C TYR A 52 -29.04 -13.01 2.02
N LEU A 53 -28.08 -12.37 1.34
CA LEU A 53 -27.68 -12.73 -0.03
C LEU A 53 -27.13 -14.16 -0.10
N PHE A 54 -26.32 -14.56 0.89
CA PHE A 54 -25.79 -15.92 1.02
C PHE A 54 -26.91 -16.96 1.05
N TYR A 55 -27.92 -16.79 1.92
CA TYR A 55 -29.03 -17.74 2.02
C TYR A 55 -30.02 -17.68 0.85
N LEU A 56 -30.11 -16.56 0.14
CA LEU A 56 -30.92 -16.43 -1.08
C LEU A 56 -30.27 -17.11 -2.30
N THR A 57 -28.95 -17.18 -2.33
CA THR A 57 -28.19 -17.69 -3.50
C THR A 57 -27.65 -19.09 -3.30
N ALA A 58 -27.43 -19.52 -2.05
CA ALA A 58 -27.04 -20.88 -1.75
C ALA A 58 -28.19 -21.85 -2.00
N THR A 59 -27.89 -22.98 -2.64
CA THR A 59 -28.88 -24.04 -2.84
C THR A 59 -29.22 -24.71 -1.50
N ARG A 60 -30.44 -25.24 -1.35
CA ARG A 60 -30.85 -25.92 -0.12
C ARG A 60 -29.97 -27.12 0.22
N LYS A 61 -29.56 -27.89 -0.79
CA LYS A 61 -28.57 -28.98 -0.65
C LYS A 61 -27.22 -28.49 -0.12
N TYR A 62 -26.78 -27.29 -0.52
CA TYR A 62 -25.54 -26.71 -0.01
C TYR A 62 -25.64 -26.37 1.48
N LEU A 63 -26.77 -25.78 1.90
CA LEU A 63 -26.99 -25.40 3.29
C LEU A 63 -27.15 -26.62 4.21
N ASP A 64 -27.93 -27.62 3.80
CA ASP A 64 -28.28 -28.78 4.63
C ASP A 64 -27.06 -29.67 4.97
N HIS A 65 -26.06 -29.75 4.08
CA HIS A 65 -24.87 -30.56 4.32
C HIS A 65 -23.82 -29.91 5.24
N ARG A 66 -24.03 -28.65 5.67
CA ARG A 66 -23.02 -27.87 6.39
C ARG A 66 -23.51 -27.43 7.77
N ASN A 67 -22.63 -27.52 8.76
CA ASN A 67 -22.94 -27.05 10.10
C ASN A 67 -23.08 -25.51 10.10
N PRO A 68 -24.07 -24.94 10.83
CA PRO A 68 -24.20 -23.49 11.03
C PRO A 68 -22.90 -22.78 11.46
N THR A 69 -22.07 -23.43 12.27
CA THR A 69 -20.75 -22.90 12.69
C THR A 69 -19.77 -22.76 11.53
N HIS A 70 -19.82 -23.69 10.56
CA HIS A 70 -19.01 -23.63 9.35
C HIS A 70 -19.47 -22.49 8.44
N LEU A 71 -20.78 -22.40 8.20
CA LEU A 71 -21.38 -21.34 7.39
C LEU A 71 -21.11 -19.95 8.00
N PHE A 72 -21.16 -19.82 9.32
CA PHE A 72 -20.76 -18.61 10.04
C PHE A 72 -19.29 -18.25 9.81
N ARG A 73 -18.38 -19.23 9.91
CA ARG A 73 -16.94 -19.01 9.66
C ARG A 73 -16.68 -18.59 8.22
N LEU A 74 -17.36 -19.23 7.25
CA LEU A 74 -17.30 -18.88 5.85
C LEU A 74 -17.70 -17.42 5.64
N LEU A 75 -18.87 -17.02 6.15
CA LEU A 75 -19.42 -15.67 6.01
C LEU A 75 -18.50 -14.59 6.60
N ILE A 76 -18.00 -14.79 7.82
CA ILE A 76 -17.06 -13.85 8.45
C ILE A 76 -15.75 -13.78 7.67
N THR A 77 -15.23 -14.93 7.24
CA THR A 77 -13.96 -14.98 6.50
C THR A 77 -14.08 -14.22 5.19
N THR A 78 -15.16 -14.44 4.43
CA THR A 78 -15.42 -13.71 3.18
C THR A 78 -15.62 -12.21 3.43
N HIS A 79 -16.36 -11.82 4.47
CA HIS A 79 -16.61 -10.42 4.81
C HIS A 79 -15.31 -9.66 5.12
N LEU A 80 -14.46 -10.24 5.99
CA LEU A 80 -13.19 -9.62 6.37
C LEU A 80 -12.20 -9.56 5.20
N MET A 81 -12.16 -10.61 4.37
CA MET A 81 -11.36 -10.61 3.15
C MET A 81 -11.84 -9.53 2.17
N ASN A 82 -13.15 -9.38 1.99
CA ASN A 82 -13.74 -8.35 1.12
C ASN A 82 -13.33 -6.93 1.56
N LYS A 83 -13.49 -6.61 2.85
CA LYS A 83 -13.03 -5.32 3.39
C LYS A 83 -11.54 -5.08 3.18
N LYS A 84 -10.71 -6.08 3.43
CA LYS A 84 -9.25 -5.94 3.30
C LYS A 84 -8.84 -5.75 1.83
N LEU A 85 -9.34 -6.58 0.92
CA LEU A 85 -9.06 -6.47 -0.51
C LEU A 85 -9.61 -5.18 -1.12
N GLN A 86 -10.78 -4.71 -0.69
CA GLN A 86 -11.34 -3.44 -1.14
C GLN A 86 -10.48 -2.26 -0.70
N ARG A 87 -9.97 -2.30 0.54
CA ARG A 87 -9.01 -1.32 1.05
C ARG A 87 -7.73 -1.33 0.21
N GLU A 88 -7.10 -2.49 0.05
CA GLU A 88 -5.86 -2.65 -0.73
C GLU A 88 -6.02 -2.21 -2.19
N ALA A 89 -7.11 -2.61 -2.86
CA ALA A 89 -7.39 -2.23 -4.25
C ALA A 89 -7.72 -0.74 -4.43
N THR A 90 -8.22 -0.07 -3.39
CA THR A 90 -8.46 1.38 -3.43
C THR A 90 -7.17 2.16 -3.24
N PHE A 91 -6.26 1.67 -2.39
CA PHE A 91 -4.95 2.31 -2.14
C PHE A 91 -3.94 2.05 -3.26
N PHE A 92 -3.96 0.86 -3.89
CA PHE A 92 -3.05 0.50 -4.98
C PHE A 92 -3.84 -0.08 -6.17
N PRO A 93 -4.52 0.78 -6.96
CA PRO A 93 -5.44 0.33 -8.01
C PRO A 93 -4.77 -0.41 -9.16
N ASN A 94 -3.46 -0.20 -9.37
CA ASN A 94 -2.67 -0.82 -10.44
C ASN A 94 -1.90 -2.08 -10.00
N GLN A 95 -2.11 -2.56 -8.77
CA GLN A 95 -1.42 -3.74 -8.22
C GLN A 95 -2.39 -4.89 -7.93
N ARG A 96 -1.93 -6.12 -8.13
CA ARG A 96 -2.74 -7.32 -7.88
C ARG A 96 -2.69 -7.66 -6.40
N HIS A 97 -3.84 -7.60 -5.76
CA HIS A 97 -4.09 -8.03 -4.39
C HIS A 97 -4.89 -9.32 -4.43
N MET A 98 -4.41 -10.34 -3.72
CA MET A 98 -5.05 -11.63 -3.62
C MET A 98 -4.93 -12.17 -2.20
N GLN A 99 -5.98 -12.83 -1.72
CA GLN A 99 -5.99 -13.47 -0.42
C GLN A 99 -6.62 -14.86 -0.51
N ILE A 100 -6.01 -15.80 0.22
CA ILE A 100 -6.50 -17.18 0.34
C ILE A 100 -6.64 -17.53 1.82
N ARG A 101 -7.79 -18.05 2.22
CA ARG A 101 -8.06 -18.47 3.60
C ARG A 101 -8.62 -19.88 3.63
N TRP A 102 -7.92 -20.77 4.34
CA TRP A 102 -8.32 -22.15 4.53
C TRP A 102 -9.33 -22.28 5.67
N ILE A 103 -10.37 -23.07 5.46
CA ILE A 103 -11.42 -23.35 6.44
C ILE A 103 -11.54 -24.86 6.61
N SER A 104 -11.46 -25.33 7.86
CA SER A 104 -11.66 -26.74 8.16
C SER A 104 -13.14 -27.10 8.06
N THR A 105 -13.47 -28.07 7.21
CA THR A 105 -14.85 -28.42 6.87
C THR A 105 -15.15 -29.89 7.12
N THR A 106 -16.32 -30.16 7.69
CA THR A 106 -16.90 -31.51 7.74
C THR A 106 -18.32 -31.44 7.21
N LEU A 107 -18.55 -32.13 6.10
CA LEU A 107 -19.86 -32.26 5.48
C LEU A 107 -20.66 -33.36 6.17
N ARG A 108 -21.95 -33.12 6.36
CA ARG A 108 -22.89 -34.06 6.97
C ARG A 108 -23.88 -34.52 5.90
N PHE A 109 -23.90 -35.82 5.66
CA PHE A 109 -24.91 -36.49 4.85
C PHE A 109 -25.86 -37.25 5.79
N PRO A 110 -27.07 -37.62 5.34
CA PRO A 110 -28.06 -38.28 6.19
C PRO A 110 -27.56 -39.54 6.93
N PHE A 111 -26.56 -40.23 6.37
CA PHE A 111 -26.03 -41.48 6.93
C PHE A 111 -24.50 -41.50 7.11
N SER A 112 -23.80 -40.39 6.87
CA SER A 112 -22.34 -40.33 6.98
C SER A 112 -21.80 -38.91 7.16
N THR A 113 -20.57 -38.78 7.66
CA THR A 113 -19.86 -37.50 7.71
C THR A 113 -18.56 -37.59 6.92
N LYS A 114 -18.29 -36.58 6.09
CA LYS A 114 -17.09 -36.53 5.25
C LYS A 114 -16.25 -35.30 5.61
N ARG A 115 -14.98 -35.50 5.97
CA ARG A 115 -14.06 -34.36 6.16
C ARG A 115 -13.47 -33.98 4.81
N VAL A 116 -13.56 -32.70 4.48
CA VAL A 116 -13.06 -32.14 3.22
C VAL A 116 -12.18 -30.94 3.54
N LEU A 117 -11.28 -30.59 2.63
CA LEU A 117 -10.46 -29.40 2.76
C LEU A 117 -11.16 -28.27 2.00
N SER A 118 -11.28 -27.09 2.60
CA SER A 118 -11.93 -25.96 1.94
C SER A 118 -11.12 -24.68 2.05
N PHE A 119 -11.31 -23.79 1.09
CA PHE A 119 -10.67 -22.50 1.05
C PHE A 119 -11.55 -21.44 0.38
N VAL A 120 -11.36 -20.20 0.81
CA VAL A 120 -11.89 -19.01 0.16
C VAL A 120 -10.73 -18.32 -0.54
N ILE A 121 -10.94 -17.89 -1.78
CA ILE A 121 -10.03 -17.03 -2.51
C ILE A 121 -10.74 -15.74 -2.91
N GLY A 122 -10.05 -14.62 -2.73
CA GLY A 122 -10.50 -13.29 -3.16
C GLY A 122 -9.37 -12.52 -3.85
N PHE A 123 -9.68 -11.76 -4.89
CA PHE A 123 -8.70 -10.93 -5.60
C PHE A 123 -9.34 -9.74 -6.33
N ASN A 124 -8.53 -8.76 -6.71
CA ASN A 124 -8.93 -7.66 -7.59
C ASN A 124 -8.62 -7.93 -9.07
N VAL A 125 -9.52 -7.46 -9.94
CA VAL A 125 -9.35 -7.52 -11.40
C VAL A 125 -8.62 -6.25 -11.86
N LEU A 126 -7.47 -6.40 -12.53
CA LEU A 126 -6.63 -5.28 -12.95
C LEU A 126 -6.90 -4.82 -14.39
N ASN A 127 -7.31 -5.74 -15.25
CA ASN A 127 -7.57 -5.46 -16.66
C ASN A 127 -8.88 -6.12 -17.08
N LYS A 128 -9.65 -5.44 -17.95
CA LYS A 128 -10.90 -5.97 -18.53
C LYS A 128 -10.72 -7.26 -19.33
N TYR A 129 -9.48 -7.62 -19.67
CA TYR A 129 -9.10 -8.82 -20.43
C TYR A 129 -8.56 -9.97 -19.55
N GLU A 130 -8.71 -9.89 -18.23
CA GLU A 130 -8.35 -10.98 -17.32
C GLU A 130 -9.55 -11.93 -17.15
N LEU A 131 -9.38 -13.18 -17.55
CA LEU A 131 -10.37 -14.23 -17.30
C LEU A 131 -9.93 -15.06 -16.10
N PHE A 132 -10.77 -15.03 -15.07
CA PHE A 132 -10.60 -15.83 -13.87
C PHE A 132 -11.96 -16.42 -13.50
N ASP A 133 -12.12 -17.70 -13.81
CA ASP A 133 -13.31 -18.51 -13.57
C ASP A 133 -12.98 -19.67 -12.62
N GLU A 134 -14.03 -20.33 -12.12
CA GLU A 134 -13.92 -21.48 -11.21
C GLU A 134 -13.03 -22.58 -11.78
N GLU A 135 -13.18 -22.86 -13.07
CA GLU A 135 -12.50 -23.95 -13.76
C GLU A 135 -10.98 -23.71 -13.77
N ASN A 136 -10.49 -22.53 -14.14
CA ASN A 136 -9.05 -22.26 -14.20
C ASN A 136 -8.33 -22.49 -12.86
N ILE A 137 -8.97 -22.12 -11.74
CA ILE A 137 -8.42 -22.32 -10.38
C ILE A 137 -8.35 -23.82 -10.05
N ILE A 138 -9.39 -24.56 -10.39
CA ILE A 138 -9.45 -26.01 -10.14
C ILE A 138 -8.47 -26.76 -11.04
N LEU A 139 -8.37 -26.39 -12.31
CA LEU A 139 -7.40 -26.98 -13.23
C LEU A 139 -5.96 -26.76 -12.75
N ALA A 140 -5.64 -25.57 -12.22
CA ALA A 140 -4.35 -25.28 -11.62
C ALA A 140 -4.06 -26.17 -10.39
N LEU A 141 -5.06 -26.39 -9.53
CA LEU A 141 -4.92 -27.28 -8.36
C LEU A 141 -4.79 -28.75 -8.75
N GLN A 142 -5.55 -29.21 -9.74
CA GLN A 142 -5.51 -30.58 -10.24
C GLN A 142 -4.20 -30.93 -10.94
N LYS A 143 -3.50 -29.94 -11.52
CA LYS A 143 -2.17 -30.16 -12.10
C LYS A 143 -1.15 -30.65 -11.06
N GLN A 144 -1.15 -30.05 -9.88
CA GLN A 144 -0.21 -30.39 -8.81
C GLN A 144 -0.68 -31.59 -7.98
N PHE A 145 -1.99 -31.73 -7.83
CA PHE A 145 -2.61 -32.84 -7.13
C PHE A 145 -3.61 -33.52 -8.07
N PRO A 146 -3.17 -34.43 -8.96
CA PRO A 146 -4.05 -35.13 -9.92
C PRO A 146 -5.18 -35.90 -9.24
N GLU A 147 -4.97 -36.31 -8.00
CA GLU A 147 -5.95 -36.97 -7.14
C GLU A 147 -7.00 -36.01 -6.59
N LEU A 148 -6.91 -34.71 -6.83
CA LEU A 148 -7.86 -33.73 -6.31
C LEU A 148 -9.14 -33.72 -7.14
N ARG A 149 -10.27 -33.76 -6.44
CA ARG A 149 -11.60 -33.63 -7.02
C ARG A 149 -12.39 -32.58 -6.27
N LEU A 150 -13.14 -31.78 -7.01
CA LEU A 150 -14.14 -30.88 -6.44
C LEU A 150 -15.32 -31.69 -5.89
N VAL A 151 -15.75 -31.37 -4.68
CA VAL A 151 -16.98 -31.94 -4.11
C VAL A 151 -18.17 -31.41 -4.90
N LYS A 152 -19.08 -32.30 -5.33
CA LYS A 152 -20.22 -31.94 -6.19
C LYS A 152 -21.11 -30.88 -5.52
N ASP A 153 -21.52 -29.85 -6.27
CA ASP A 153 -22.38 -28.74 -5.82
C ASP A 153 -21.79 -27.93 -4.63
N CYS A 154 -20.45 -27.78 -4.58
CA CYS A 154 -19.76 -27.16 -3.44
C CYS A 154 -18.98 -25.89 -3.74
N VAL A 155 -19.00 -25.39 -4.98
CA VAL A 155 -18.54 -24.03 -5.24
C VAL A 155 -19.63 -23.04 -4.94
N PHE A 156 -19.25 -22.00 -4.21
CA PHE A 156 -20.11 -20.88 -3.91
C PHE A 156 -19.41 -19.59 -4.33
N HIS A 157 -20.17 -18.68 -4.95
CA HIS A 157 -19.71 -17.35 -5.35
C HIS A 157 -20.31 -16.33 -4.39
N PRO A 158 -19.55 -15.86 -3.38
CA PRO A 158 -20.00 -14.78 -2.53
C PRO A 158 -20.34 -13.54 -3.37
N ILE A 159 -21.60 -13.13 -3.34
CA ILE A 159 -22.05 -11.94 -4.04
C ILE A 159 -21.67 -10.72 -3.19
N HIS A 160 -20.75 -9.92 -3.72
CA HIS A 160 -20.36 -8.63 -3.15
C HIS A 160 -20.71 -7.49 -4.12
N GLN A 161 -20.97 -6.30 -3.57
CA GLN A 161 -21.45 -5.14 -4.36
C GLN A 161 -20.35 -4.51 -5.26
N ASN A 162 -19.07 -4.90 -5.08
CA ASN A 162 -17.95 -4.34 -5.82
C ASN A 162 -17.63 -5.14 -7.09
N LYS A 163 -17.84 -4.53 -8.27
CA LYS A 163 -17.59 -5.17 -9.59
C LYS A 163 -16.12 -5.51 -9.86
N ASN A 164 -15.17 -4.89 -9.14
CA ASN A 164 -13.73 -5.06 -9.36
C ASN A 164 -13.10 -6.14 -8.47
N LEU A 165 -13.85 -6.73 -7.54
CA LEU A 165 -13.39 -7.82 -6.69
C LEU A 165 -14.15 -9.10 -7.04
N LYS A 166 -13.46 -10.23 -7.02
CA LYS A 166 -14.08 -11.55 -7.19
C LYS A 166 -13.71 -12.48 -6.05
N PHE A 167 -14.68 -13.26 -5.61
CA PHE A 167 -14.56 -14.23 -4.53
C PHE A 167 -15.07 -15.60 -4.97
N PHE A 168 -14.36 -16.64 -4.54
CA PHE A 168 -14.75 -18.03 -4.78
C PHE A 168 -14.51 -18.84 -3.51
N TYR A 169 -15.47 -19.70 -3.17
CA TYR A 169 -15.31 -20.70 -2.13
C TYR A 169 -15.29 -22.09 -2.74
N PHE A 170 -14.33 -22.89 -2.33
CA PHE A 170 -14.08 -24.22 -2.87
C PHE A 170 -14.01 -25.28 -1.77
N GLU A 171 -14.53 -26.46 -2.07
CA GLU A 171 -14.35 -27.66 -1.27
C GLU A 171 -13.78 -28.78 -2.11
N ILE A 172 -12.70 -29.37 -1.62
CA ILE A 172 -11.88 -30.33 -2.34
C ILE A 172 -11.67 -31.60 -1.51
N GLU A 173 -11.60 -32.73 -2.22
CA GLU A 173 -11.32 -34.05 -1.67
C GLU A 173 -10.36 -34.82 -2.57
N LYS A 174 -9.78 -35.90 -2.05
CA LYS A 174 -9.00 -36.83 -2.86
C LYS A 174 -9.93 -37.84 -3.55
N LYS A 175 -9.60 -38.26 -4.77
CA LYS A 175 -10.36 -39.23 -5.58
C LYS A 175 -10.47 -40.59 -4.90
N ASP A 176 -9.44 -41.00 -4.17
CA ASP A 176 -9.39 -42.21 -3.36
C ASP A 176 -10.20 -42.11 -2.05
N GLY A 177 -10.70 -40.92 -1.71
CA GLY A 177 -11.45 -40.64 -0.47
C GLY A 177 -10.59 -40.52 0.79
N SER A 178 -9.25 -40.55 0.68
CA SER A 178 -8.35 -40.40 1.82
C SER A 178 -8.24 -38.95 2.30
N PHE A 179 -7.74 -38.75 3.53
CA PHE A 179 -7.59 -37.40 4.10
C PHE A 179 -6.29 -36.74 3.64
N PHE A 180 -6.30 -35.41 3.58
CA PHE A 180 -5.07 -34.62 3.41
C PHE A 180 -4.21 -34.66 4.68
N THR A 181 -2.95 -35.07 4.54
CA THR A 181 -1.92 -35.06 5.60
C THR A 181 -1.50 -33.62 5.95
N LEU A 182 -0.81 -33.43 7.06
CA LEU A 182 -0.30 -32.11 7.47
C LEU A 182 0.72 -31.55 6.47
N SER A 183 1.59 -32.42 5.92
CA SER A 183 2.56 -32.04 4.90
C SER A 183 1.88 -31.58 3.61
N GLU A 184 0.87 -32.32 3.12
CA GLU A 184 0.10 -31.94 1.93
C GLU A 184 -0.66 -30.62 2.13
N LYS A 185 -1.25 -30.40 3.32
CA LYS A 185 -1.91 -29.12 3.65
C LYS A 185 -0.93 -27.95 3.67
N PHE A 186 0.30 -28.18 4.16
CA PHE A 186 1.34 -27.16 4.20
C PHE A 186 1.84 -26.82 2.79
N GLN A 187 2.08 -27.84 1.95
CA GLN A 187 2.43 -27.66 0.53
C GLN A 187 1.33 -26.92 -0.25
N LEU A 188 0.07 -27.30 -0.05
CA LEU A 188 -1.08 -26.60 -0.61
C LEU A 188 -1.14 -25.14 -0.13
N LYS A 189 -0.84 -24.86 1.14
CA LYS A 189 -0.95 -23.50 1.68
C LYS A 189 0.17 -22.57 1.19
N ASN A 190 1.40 -23.06 1.09
CA ASN A 190 2.56 -22.22 0.77
C ASN A 190 2.66 -21.92 -0.73
N ASN A 191 2.34 -22.87 -1.60
CA ASN A 191 2.58 -22.70 -3.04
C ASN A 191 1.36 -22.18 -3.81
N MET A 192 0.18 -22.15 -3.19
CA MET A 192 -1.07 -21.82 -3.88
C MET A 192 -1.23 -20.35 -4.22
N ALA A 193 -0.70 -19.43 -3.40
CA ALA A 193 -0.84 -18.01 -3.69
C ALA A 193 -0.08 -17.62 -4.96
N ASP A 194 1.19 -17.99 -5.08
CA ASP A 194 1.98 -17.66 -6.26
C ASP A 194 1.48 -18.41 -7.50
N ARG A 195 1.06 -19.67 -7.36
CA ARG A 195 0.52 -20.46 -8.47
C ARG A 195 -0.82 -19.95 -8.97
N VAL A 196 -1.74 -19.58 -8.07
CA VAL A 196 -3.03 -19.02 -8.51
C VAL A 196 -2.82 -17.65 -9.14
N LYS A 197 -1.87 -16.85 -8.65
CA LYS A 197 -1.46 -15.58 -9.26
C LYS A 197 -0.88 -15.77 -10.67
N ASN A 198 -0.10 -16.82 -10.87
CA ASN A 198 0.45 -17.21 -12.18
C ASN A 198 -0.61 -17.85 -13.09
N SER A 199 -1.63 -18.50 -12.53
CA SER A 199 -2.73 -19.13 -13.29
C SER A 199 -3.70 -18.13 -13.95
N ILE A 200 -3.53 -16.83 -13.68
CA ILE A 200 -4.41 -15.76 -14.19
C ILE A 200 -4.09 -15.54 -15.66
N GLN A 201 -4.92 -16.15 -16.50
CA GLN A 201 -4.80 -16.01 -17.93
C GLN A 201 -5.02 -14.56 -18.34
N LYS A 202 -3.95 -13.90 -18.81
CA LYS A 202 -4.10 -12.73 -19.67
C LYS A 202 -4.68 -13.23 -20.99
N LEU A 203 -5.86 -12.75 -21.38
CA LEU A 203 -6.28 -12.93 -22.76
C LEU A 203 -5.24 -12.22 -23.63
N SER A 204 -4.36 -12.99 -24.27
CA SER A 204 -3.71 -12.50 -25.47
C SER A 204 -4.84 -12.03 -26.38
N PRO A 205 -4.86 -10.77 -26.86
CA PRO A 205 -5.65 -10.49 -28.05
C PRO A 205 -5.24 -11.55 -29.06
N ALA A 206 -6.20 -12.12 -29.79
CA ALA A 206 -5.87 -13.05 -30.85
C ALA A 206 -4.85 -12.35 -31.76
N ILE A 207 -3.56 -12.67 -31.56
CA ILE A 207 -2.57 -12.52 -32.60
C ILE A 207 -3.04 -13.59 -33.58
N PHE A 208 -3.28 -13.18 -34.82
CA PHE A 208 -4.10 -13.82 -35.85
C PHE A 208 -5.54 -13.27 -35.89
N MET A 209 -5.82 -12.71 -37.07
CA MET A 209 -6.87 -11.77 -37.41
C MET A 209 -8.25 -12.24 -36.96
N GLY A 210 -9.10 -11.31 -36.51
CA GLY A 210 -10.54 -11.54 -36.51
C GLY A 210 -10.98 -11.96 -37.91
N TYR A 211 -11.98 -12.85 -37.98
CA TYR A 211 -12.54 -13.44 -39.21
C TYR A 211 -12.29 -12.61 -40.47
N ASN A 212 -11.42 -13.13 -41.34
CA ASN A 212 -11.16 -12.59 -42.67
C ASN A 212 -11.73 -13.56 -43.72
N GLU A 213 -12.76 -13.10 -44.43
CA GLU A 213 -13.39 -13.90 -45.50
C GLU A 213 -12.41 -14.22 -46.61
N GLU A 214 -11.53 -13.28 -46.97
CA GLU A 214 -10.56 -13.47 -48.05
C GLU A 214 -9.57 -14.58 -47.73
N GLU A 215 -9.11 -14.65 -46.48
CA GLU A 215 -8.18 -15.69 -46.02
C GLU A 215 -8.86 -17.05 -45.96
N THR A 216 -10.14 -17.09 -45.57
CA THR A 216 -10.95 -18.32 -45.59
C THR A 216 -11.10 -18.85 -47.03
N TYR A 217 -11.39 -17.97 -48.00
CA TYR A 217 -11.47 -18.36 -49.41
C TYR A 217 -10.11 -18.77 -49.98
N ARG A 218 -9.02 -18.09 -49.63
CA ARG A 218 -7.66 -18.51 -50.03
C ARG A 218 -7.34 -19.91 -49.52
N ASN A 219 -7.60 -20.18 -48.24
CA ASN A 219 -7.39 -21.51 -47.66
C ASN A 219 -8.22 -22.57 -48.38
N ILE A 220 -9.49 -22.29 -48.70
CA ILE A 220 -10.33 -23.22 -49.48
C ILE A 220 -9.72 -23.52 -50.85
N LEU A 221 -9.27 -22.49 -51.57
CA LEU A 221 -8.65 -22.66 -52.89
C LEU A 221 -7.35 -23.48 -52.78
N THR A 222 -6.47 -23.14 -51.84
CA THR A 222 -5.21 -23.85 -51.59
C THR A 222 -5.47 -25.32 -51.26
N LEU A 223 -6.33 -25.62 -50.29
CA LEU A 223 -6.66 -27.00 -49.91
C LEU A 223 -7.32 -27.77 -51.06
N SER A 224 -8.13 -27.11 -51.89
CA SER A 224 -8.76 -27.75 -53.05
C SER A 224 -7.78 -28.11 -54.16
N GLN A 225 -6.64 -27.41 -54.28
CA GLN A 225 -5.60 -27.71 -55.28
C GLN A 225 -4.80 -28.97 -54.94
N GLU A 226 -4.76 -29.34 -53.66
CA GLU A 226 -4.10 -30.55 -53.15
C GLU A 226 -4.89 -31.84 -53.41
N ILE A 227 -6.17 -31.73 -53.81
CA ILE A 227 -7.03 -32.87 -54.18
C ILE A 227 -7.05 -32.99 -55.71
N GLN A 228 -6.23 -33.88 -56.26
CA GLN A 228 -6.07 -34.07 -57.71
C GLN A 228 -6.68 -35.38 -58.21
N PHE A 229 -6.80 -36.38 -57.34
CA PHE A 229 -7.29 -37.71 -57.65
C PHE A 229 -8.46 -38.13 -56.74
N LEU A 230 -9.33 -39.04 -57.21
CA LEU A 230 -10.48 -39.54 -56.46
C LEU A 230 -10.13 -40.27 -55.14
N HIS A 231 -8.86 -40.66 -54.98
CA HIS A 231 -8.36 -41.37 -53.79
C HIS A 231 -7.56 -40.47 -52.84
N ASP A 232 -7.45 -39.17 -53.12
CA ASP A 232 -6.71 -38.27 -52.25
C ASP A 232 -7.44 -38.08 -50.91
N LEU A 233 -6.63 -38.01 -49.84
CA LEU A 233 -7.15 -37.79 -48.49
C LEU A 233 -7.80 -36.40 -48.37
N PRO A 234 -8.84 -36.26 -47.54
CA PRO A 234 -9.37 -34.95 -47.15
C PRO A 234 -8.27 -34.01 -46.64
N GLN A 235 -8.39 -32.73 -46.97
CA GLN A 235 -7.43 -31.69 -46.58
C GLN A 235 -8.07 -30.79 -45.54
N ALA A 236 -7.40 -30.58 -44.41
CA ALA A 236 -7.92 -29.76 -43.32
C ALA A 236 -6.95 -28.65 -42.92
N CYS A 237 -7.51 -27.48 -42.61
CA CYS A 237 -6.82 -26.41 -41.90
C CYS A 237 -7.53 -26.18 -40.57
N ILE A 238 -6.79 -26.27 -39.46
CA ILE A 238 -7.32 -26.15 -38.09
C ILE A 238 -6.82 -24.85 -37.49
N ASN A 239 -7.73 -23.91 -37.27
CA ASN A 239 -7.43 -22.58 -36.74
C ASN A 239 -8.17 -22.35 -35.42
N LEU A 240 -7.50 -21.70 -34.48
CA LEU A 240 -8.16 -21.20 -33.29
C LEU A 240 -9.10 -20.06 -33.70
N ASP A 241 -10.38 -20.16 -33.36
CA ASP A 241 -11.37 -19.12 -33.65
C ASP A 241 -11.62 -18.24 -32.41
N GLN A 242 -11.98 -18.85 -31.30
CA GLN A 242 -12.34 -18.13 -30.08
C GLN A 242 -11.98 -18.92 -28.82
N LYS A 243 -11.74 -18.20 -27.73
CA LYS A 243 -11.64 -18.75 -26.38
C LYS A 243 -12.74 -18.20 -25.51
N THR A 244 -13.35 -19.08 -24.72
CA THR A 244 -14.31 -18.71 -23.67
C THR A 244 -13.81 -19.22 -22.31
N GLY A 245 -14.53 -18.89 -21.23
CA GLY A 245 -14.20 -19.38 -19.89
C GLY A 245 -14.12 -20.90 -19.81
N SER A 246 -15.08 -21.60 -20.42
CA SER A 246 -15.22 -23.06 -20.33
C SER A 246 -14.84 -23.85 -21.58
N GLU A 247 -14.75 -23.20 -22.75
CA GLU A 247 -14.52 -23.88 -24.03
C GLU A 247 -13.45 -23.16 -24.90
N ILE A 248 -12.70 -23.97 -25.64
CA ILE A 248 -11.76 -23.56 -26.68
C ILE A 248 -12.41 -23.91 -28.02
N ILE A 249 -12.60 -22.91 -28.89
CA ILE A 249 -13.33 -23.06 -30.14
C ILE A 249 -12.33 -23.01 -31.29
N PHE A 250 -12.29 -24.08 -32.08
CA PHE A 250 -11.52 -24.16 -33.30
C PHE A 250 -12.44 -24.05 -34.50
N ARG A 251 -12.07 -23.26 -35.50
CA ARG A 251 -12.68 -23.28 -36.83
C ARG A 251 -11.85 -24.20 -37.73
N ILE A 252 -12.55 -25.09 -38.41
CA ILE A 252 -11.97 -26.07 -39.31
C ILE A 252 -12.49 -25.78 -40.71
N THR A 253 -11.56 -25.67 -41.65
CA THR A 253 -11.87 -25.70 -43.09
C THR A 253 -11.46 -27.08 -43.60
N LEU A 254 -12.45 -27.90 -43.93
CA LEU A 254 -12.25 -29.25 -44.45
C LEU A 254 -12.67 -29.29 -45.92
N VAL A 255 -11.77 -29.73 -46.80
CA VAL A 255 -12.05 -29.90 -48.23
C VAL A 255 -11.95 -31.39 -48.58
N TYR A 256 -12.97 -31.92 -49.26
CA TYR A 256 -13.10 -33.34 -49.57
C TYR A 256 -13.98 -33.60 -50.81
N ILE A 257 -14.00 -34.84 -51.30
CA ILE A 257 -14.81 -35.28 -52.45
C ILE A 257 -16.13 -35.88 -51.95
N SER A 258 -17.27 -35.40 -52.44
CA SER A 258 -18.62 -35.88 -52.09
C SER A 258 -19.04 -37.09 -52.95
N PRO A 259 -19.74 -38.13 -52.41
CA PRO A 259 -20.36 -38.24 -51.10
C PRO A 259 -19.45 -39.02 -50.14
N PHE A 260 -18.70 -38.30 -49.29
CA PHE A 260 -17.71 -38.92 -48.41
C PHE A 260 -18.37 -39.88 -47.39
N HIS A 261 -19.64 -39.69 -47.00
CA HIS A 261 -20.33 -40.59 -46.05
C HIS A 261 -21.86 -40.71 -46.24
N ARG A 262 -22.43 -41.83 -45.74
CA ARG A 262 -23.89 -42.09 -45.61
C ARG A 262 -24.57 -41.25 -44.52
N PHE A 263 -23.79 -40.58 -43.68
CA PHE A 263 -24.23 -39.77 -42.55
C PHE A 263 -23.74 -38.33 -42.71
N SER A 264 -24.46 -37.38 -42.14
CA SER A 264 -24.02 -35.98 -42.10
C SER A 264 -22.78 -35.85 -41.21
N LEU A 265 -21.86 -34.93 -41.54
CA LEU A 265 -20.66 -34.68 -40.71
C LEU A 265 -21.00 -34.41 -39.23
N ALA A 266 -22.17 -33.83 -38.96
CA ALA A 266 -22.69 -33.63 -37.61
C ALA A 266 -22.91 -34.94 -36.83
N GLU A 267 -23.36 -36.00 -37.50
CA GLU A 267 -23.61 -37.33 -36.90
C GLU A 267 -22.29 -38.08 -36.62
N CYS A 268 -21.20 -37.76 -37.30
CA CYS A 268 -19.89 -38.37 -37.06
C CYS A 268 -19.21 -37.85 -35.77
N PHE A 269 -19.58 -36.66 -35.28
CA PHE A 269 -19.01 -36.06 -34.05
C PHE A 269 -19.89 -36.33 -32.81
N LEU A 270 -20.06 -37.61 -32.45
CA LEU A 270 -20.98 -38.08 -31.38
C LEU A 270 -20.75 -37.51 -29.96
N ASN A 271 -19.63 -36.83 -29.69
CA ASN A 271 -19.25 -36.34 -28.36
C ASN A 271 -18.72 -34.90 -28.32
N GLY A 272 -18.75 -34.17 -29.45
CA GLY A 272 -18.28 -32.78 -29.54
C GLY A 272 -19.43 -31.82 -29.85
N LYS A 273 -19.41 -30.62 -29.28
CA LYS A 273 -20.31 -29.53 -29.72
C LYS A 273 -19.85 -29.06 -31.11
N PHE A 274 -20.47 -29.62 -32.14
CA PHE A 274 -20.25 -29.29 -33.55
C PHE A 274 -21.23 -28.20 -34.00
N VAL A 275 -20.72 -27.15 -34.65
CA VAL A 275 -21.55 -26.09 -35.25
C VAL A 275 -21.13 -25.91 -36.70
N SER A 276 -21.97 -26.34 -37.64
CA SER A 276 -21.75 -26.10 -39.06
C SER A 276 -21.98 -24.63 -39.41
N GLU A 277 -21.01 -24.00 -40.07
CA GLU A 277 -21.17 -22.63 -40.58
C GLU A 277 -21.66 -22.64 -42.03
N ARG A 278 -20.92 -23.32 -42.92
CA ARG A 278 -21.19 -23.29 -44.36
C ARG A 278 -20.61 -24.50 -45.08
N VAL A 279 -21.31 -24.95 -46.12
CA VAL A 279 -20.82 -25.93 -47.10
C VAL A 279 -20.83 -25.27 -48.48
N LEU A 280 -19.73 -25.37 -49.22
CA LEU A 280 -19.59 -24.82 -50.57
C LEU A 280 -19.08 -25.91 -51.52
N THR A 281 -19.68 -26.03 -52.70
CA THR A 281 -19.06 -26.78 -53.80
C THR A 281 -18.02 -25.89 -54.47
N VAL A 282 -16.74 -26.26 -54.36
CA VAL A 282 -15.61 -25.45 -54.84
C VAL A 282 -15.38 -25.67 -56.33
N ARG A 283 -15.32 -26.94 -56.75
CA ARG A 283 -15.16 -27.39 -58.13
C ARG A 283 -15.61 -28.84 -58.26
N HIS A 284 -15.69 -29.35 -59.49
CA HIS A 284 -15.95 -30.76 -59.73
C HIS A 284 -14.67 -31.45 -60.19
N LEU A 285 -14.41 -32.64 -59.65
CA LEU A 285 -13.42 -33.57 -60.15
C LEU A 285 -14.17 -34.69 -60.86
N GLU A 286 -14.08 -34.71 -62.19
CA GLU A 286 -14.97 -35.51 -63.04
C GLU A 286 -16.45 -35.20 -62.73
N ASN A 287 -17.24 -36.18 -62.28
CA ASN A 287 -18.64 -36.03 -61.88
C ASN A 287 -18.83 -35.94 -60.36
N HIS A 288 -17.75 -35.85 -59.58
CA HIS A 288 -17.79 -35.78 -58.13
C HIS A 288 -17.54 -34.33 -57.65
N PRO A 289 -18.46 -33.74 -56.86
CA PRO A 289 -18.24 -32.41 -56.32
C PRO A 289 -17.15 -32.43 -55.24
N ILE A 290 -16.18 -31.53 -55.35
CA ILE A 290 -15.27 -31.19 -54.25
C ILE A 290 -15.98 -30.14 -53.40
N GLU A 291 -16.24 -30.48 -52.15
CA GLU A 291 -16.92 -29.63 -51.18
C GLU A 291 -15.94 -29.12 -50.13
N ALA A 292 -16.11 -27.86 -49.74
CA ALA A 292 -15.47 -27.24 -48.60
C ALA A 292 -16.50 -27.04 -47.49
N HIS A 293 -16.30 -27.70 -46.36
CA HIS A 293 -17.10 -27.54 -45.17
C HIS A 293 -16.34 -26.74 -44.13
N ILE A 294 -16.92 -25.61 -43.74
CA ILE A 294 -16.44 -24.75 -42.66
C ILE A 294 -17.33 -24.99 -41.43
N PHE A 295 -16.72 -25.39 -40.33
CA PHE A 295 -17.44 -25.67 -39.09
C PHE A 295 -16.58 -25.36 -37.87
N ARG A 296 -17.24 -25.22 -36.72
CA ARG A 296 -16.59 -25.06 -35.42
C ARG A 296 -16.68 -26.34 -34.59
N LEU A 297 -15.58 -26.68 -33.96
CA LEU A 297 -15.53 -27.70 -32.91
C LEU A 297 -15.19 -27.02 -31.59
N HIS A 298 -16.02 -27.31 -30.59
CA HIS A 298 -15.85 -26.81 -29.24
C HIS A 298 -15.21 -27.90 -28.38
N LEU A 299 -14.06 -27.58 -27.79
CA LEU A 299 -13.42 -28.41 -26.78
C LEU A 299 -13.69 -27.84 -25.38
N PRO A 300 -14.15 -28.65 -24.43
CA PRO A 300 -14.17 -28.25 -23.04
C PRO A 300 -12.71 -28.03 -22.57
N ARG A 301 -12.48 -26.96 -21.82
CA ARG A 301 -11.18 -26.73 -21.18
C ARG A 301 -10.89 -27.87 -20.20
N SER A 302 -9.63 -28.27 -20.15
CA SER A 302 -9.17 -29.34 -19.29
C SER A 302 -7.79 -28.99 -18.75
N ALA A 303 -7.42 -29.52 -17.59
CA ALA A 303 -6.11 -29.32 -16.98
C ALA A 303 -4.99 -29.77 -17.93
N SER A 304 -5.28 -30.74 -18.81
CA SER A 304 -4.37 -31.20 -19.85
C SER A 304 -4.01 -30.14 -20.88
N PHE A 305 -4.73 -29.02 -20.93
CA PHE A 305 -4.52 -27.90 -21.86
C PHE A 305 -4.03 -26.64 -21.17
N ILE A 306 -3.55 -26.74 -19.93
CA ILE A 306 -3.06 -25.59 -19.16
C ILE A 306 -1.58 -25.81 -18.82
N ARG A 307 -0.74 -24.89 -19.28
CA ARG A 307 0.70 -24.86 -18.99
C ARG A 307 0.97 -24.49 -17.53
N ALA A 308 2.22 -24.63 -17.10
CA ALA A 308 2.60 -24.35 -15.72
C ALA A 308 2.37 -22.89 -15.30
N ASP A 309 2.59 -21.98 -16.24
CA ASP A 309 2.35 -20.54 -16.12
C ASP A 309 0.86 -20.14 -16.26
N GLY A 310 -0.08 -21.10 -16.24
CA GLY A 310 -1.51 -20.82 -16.42
C GLY A 310 -1.96 -20.52 -17.84
N SER A 311 -1.04 -20.45 -18.80
CA SER A 311 -1.39 -20.20 -20.19
C SER A 311 -2.06 -21.42 -20.82
N LEU A 312 -2.90 -21.20 -21.84
CA LEU A 312 -3.54 -22.31 -22.55
C LEU A 312 -2.51 -22.97 -23.48
N ASP A 313 -2.31 -24.27 -23.30
CA ASP A 313 -1.60 -25.11 -24.25
C ASP A 313 -2.47 -25.37 -25.47
N PHE A 314 -2.36 -24.45 -26.42
CA PHE A 314 -3.01 -24.54 -27.71
C PHE A 314 -2.65 -25.80 -28.49
N TYR A 315 -1.45 -26.32 -28.31
CA TYR A 315 -1.01 -27.46 -29.06
C TYR A 315 -1.73 -28.72 -28.63
N ALA A 316 -1.76 -29.00 -27.33
CA ALA A 316 -2.51 -30.13 -26.77
C ALA A 316 -4.01 -30.03 -27.11
N ALA A 317 -4.58 -28.82 -27.08
CA ALA A 317 -5.96 -28.59 -27.50
C ALA A 317 -6.18 -28.89 -28.99
N ARG A 318 -5.28 -28.40 -29.87
CA ARG A 318 -5.36 -28.63 -31.31
C ARG A 318 -5.15 -30.10 -31.68
N GLN A 319 -4.26 -30.82 -31.01
CA GLN A 319 -4.09 -32.26 -31.21
C GLN A 319 -5.37 -33.03 -30.89
N LYS A 320 -6.08 -32.65 -29.82
CA LYS A 320 -7.37 -33.30 -29.52
C LYS A 320 -8.40 -33.02 -30.62
N ILE A 321 -8.43 -31.83 -31.22
CA ILE A 321 -9.25 -31.56 -32.41
C ILE A 321 -8.84 -32.46 -33.58
N ALA A 322 -7.55 -32.54 -33.89
CA ALA A 322 -7.06 -33.38 -34.97
C ALA A 322 -7.46 -34.85 -34.78
N ASN A 323 -7.34 -35.38 -33.56
CA ASN A 323 -7.78 -36.73 -33.20
C ASN A 323 -9.31 -36.91 -33.34
N LEU A 324 -10.10 -35.89 -32.99
CA LEU A 324 -11.56 -35.92 -33.18
C LEU A 324 -11.92 -35.95 -34.67
N ILE A 325 -11.27 -35.15 -35.50
CA ILE A 325 -11.46 -35.17 -36.96
C ILE A 325 -11.06 -36.56 -37.49
N HIS A 326 -9.91 -37.07 -37.10
CA HIS A 326 -9.45 -38.40 -37.50
C HIS A 326 -10.45 -39.50 -37.14
N SER A 327 -11.02 -39.44 -35.94
CA SER A 327 -12.04 -40.42 -35.52
C SER A 327 -13.36 -40.32 -36.29
N ALA A 328 -13.67 -39.14 -36.84
CA ALA A 328 -14.94 -38.87 -37.52
C ALA A 328 -14.90 -39.16 -39.02
N ILE A 329 -13.78 -38.88 -39.69
CA ILE A 329 -13.64 -38.98 -41.16
C ILE A 329 -12.48 -39.89 -41.61
N GLY A 330 -11.72 -40.48 -40.68
CA GLY A 330 -10.55 -41.29 -40.98
C GLY A 330 -9.28 -40.45 -41.24
N GLU A 331 -8.36 -40.99 -42.04
CA GLU A 331 -7.11 -40.29 -42.38
C GLU A 331 -7.36 -38.99 -43.15
N PHE A 332 -6.69 -37.91 -42.76
CA PHE A 332 -6.73 -36.61 -43.42
C PHE A 332 -5.35 -35.95 -43.34
N ARG A 333 -5.08 -34.99 -44.23
CA ARG A 333 -3.86 -34.18 -44.17
C ARG A 333 -4.11 -32.88 -43.42
N ASP A 334 -3.29 -32.64 -42.40
CA ASP A 334 -3.28 -31.40 -41.63
C ASP A 334 -2.30 -30.39 -42.23
N TYR A 335 -2.84 -29.45 -43.02
CA TYR A 335 -2.04 -28.52 -43.82
C TYR A 335 -1.18 -27.57 -42.98
N ASN A 336 -1.63 -27.17 -41.79
CA ASN A 336 -0.93 -26.23 -40.91
C ASN A 336 -0.35 -26.86 -39.62
N GLY A 337 -0.27 -28.19 -39.53
CA GLY A 337 0.18 -28.91 -38.32
C GLY A 337 1.70 -29.10 -38.15
N GLY A 338 2.49 -29.01 -39.22
CA GLY A 338 3.90 -29.44 -39.22
C GLY A 338 4.84 -28.64 -38.32
N ILE A 339 4.62 -27.33 -38.17
CA ILE A 339 5.45 -26.45 -37.33
C ILE A 339 5.34 -26.84 -35.85
N ILE A 340 4.15 -27.28 -35.42
CA ILE A 340 3.91 -27.52 -33.99
C ILE A 340 4.49 -28.84 -33.51
N ILE A 341 4.55 -29.84 -34.39
CA ILE A 341 5.27 -31.10 -34.13
C ILE A 341 6.75 -30.81 -33.89
N LYS A 342 7.36 -29.97 -34.74
CA LYS A 342 8.77 -29.57 -34.61
C LYS A 342 9.06 -28.81 -33.32
N GLN A 343 8.15 -27.95 -32.87
CA GLN A 343 8.27 -27.27 -31.57
C GLN A 343 8.27 -28.24 -30.40
N GLN A 344 7.43 -29.28 -30.43
CA GLN A 344 7.36 -30.27 -29.37
C GLN A 344 8.61 -31.17 -29.34
N GLU A 345 9.09 -31.61 -30.50
CA GLU A 345 10.34 -32.37 -30.62
C GLU A 345 11.52 -31.60 -30.00
N LEU A 346 11.61 -30.30 -30.29
CA LEU A 346 12.65 -29.43 -29.73
C LEU A 346 12.50 -29.26 -28.21
N LEU A 347 11.29 -28.98 -27.72
CA LEU A 347 11.04 -28.83 -26.28
C LEU A 347 11.36 -30.12 -25.50
N GLN A 348 11.02 -31.28 -26.05
CA GLN A 348 11.33 -32.57 -25.44
C GLN A 348 12.84 -32.80 -25.37
N SER A 349 13.54 -32.56 -26.48
CA SER A 349 15.01 -32.67 -26.54
C SER A 349 15.70 -31.70 -25.57
N PHE A 350 15.17 -30.48 -25.46
CA PHE A 350 15.66 -29.47 -24.51
C PHE A 350 15.47 -29.92 -23.06
N ARG A 351 14.27 -30.40 -22.70
CA ARG A 351 13.96 -30.92 -21.35
C ARG A 351 14.89 -32.06 -20.96
N GLU A 352 15.11 -33.02 -21.86
CA GLU A 352 16.00 -34.15 -21.61
C GLU A 352 17.44 -33.67 -21.39
N GLY A 353 17.90 -32.67 -22.14
CA GLY A 353 19.25 -32.11 -22.02
C GLY A 353 19.51 -31.33 -20.72
N VAL A 354 18.50 -30.65 -20.15
CA VAL A 354 18.68 -29.80 -18.94
C VAL A 354 18.14 -30.42 -17.66
N MET A 355 17.61 -31.65 -17.71
CA MET A 355 16.96 -32.32 -16.57
C MET A 355 17.84 -32.41 -15.32
N ASN A 356 19.15 -32.54 -15.50
CA ASN A 356 20.12 -32.62 -14.40
C ASN A 356 20.51 -31.26 -13.81
N LEU A 357 20.22 -30.15 -14.50
CA LEU A 357 20.59 -28.79 -14.11
C LEU A 357 19.55 -28.13 -13.20
N VAL A 358 18.27 -28.46 -13.37
CA VAL A 358 17.17 -27.87 -12.57
C VAL A 358 16.20 -28.97 -12.07
N PRO A 359 16.61 -29.78 -11.08
CA PRO A 359 15.79 -30.91 -10.62
C PRO A 359 14.51 -30.49 -9.87
N GLN A 360 14.45 -29.24 -9.41
CA GLN A 360 13.44 -28.74 -8.46
C GLN A 360 12.38 -27.83 -9.09
N ASP A 361 12.56 -27.40 -10.35
CA ASP A 361 11.64 -26.46 -11.02
C ASP A 361 11.50 -26.74 -12.53
N PRO A 362 10.69 -27.75 -12.91
CA PRO A 362 10.43 -28.07 -14.32
C PRO A 362 9.63 -26.98 -15.06
N GLU A 363 9.00 -26.05 -14.34
CA GLU A 363 8.16 -24.99 -14.90
C GLU A 363 9.04 -23.89 -15.52
N MET A 364 10.22 -23.63 -14.95
CA MET A 364 11.23 -22.71 -15.48
C MET A 364 11.68 -23.05 -16.91
N ILE A 365 11.84 -24.33 -17.22
CA ILE A 365 12.24 -24.82 -18.55
C ILE A 365 11.18 -24.43 -19.59
N GLU A 366 9.89 -24.58 -19.25
CA GLU A 366 8.79 -24.20 -20.13
C GLU A 366 8.72 -22.69 -20.32
N ILE A 367 8.83 -21.91 -19.23
CA ILE A 367 8.78 -20.44 -19.28
C ILE A 367 9.90 -19.89 -20.17
N PHE A 368 11.12 -20.39 -19.99
CA PHE A 368 12.28 -19.99 -20.78
C PHE A 368 12.15 -20.36 -22.26
N PHE A 369 11.58 -21.53 -22.56
CA PHE A 369 11.35 -21.96 -23.96
C PHE A 369 10.29 -21.10 -24.65
N TYR A 370 9.16 -20.86 -23.99
CA TYR A 370 8.05 -20.11 -24.58
C TYR A 370 8.29 -18.59 -24.62
N SER A 371 9.29 -18.07 -23.90
CA SER A 371 9.73 -16.68 -24.02
C SER A 371 10.62 -16.38 -25.24
N LEU A 372 11.00 -17.41 -26.02
CA LEU A 372 11.91 -17.26 -27.17
C LEU A 372 11.31 -16.41 -28.27
N ILE A 373 12.09 -15.41 -28.68
CA ILE A 373 11.78 -14.50 -29.78
C ILE A 373 12.87 -14.63 -30.87
N PRO A 374 12.49 -14.69 -32.15
CA PRO A 374 11.12 -14.76 -32.67
C PRO A 374 10.52 -16.18 -32.55
N ILE A 375 9.19 -16.31 -32.61
CA ILE A 375 8.46 -17.54 -32.25
C ILE A 375 8.84 -18.75 -33.11
N GLU A 376 9.28 -18.52 -34.35
CA GLU A 376 9.74 -19.55 -35.27
C GLU A 376 10.97 -20.30 -34.72
N LYS A 377 11.80 -19.63 -33.91
CA LYS A 377 12.96 -20.23 -33.24
C LYS A 377 12.58 -21.35 -32.29
N GLN A 378 11.34 -21.36 -31.78
CA GLN A 378 10.82 -22.46 -30.97
C GLN A 378 10.67 -23.76 -31.78
N ALA A 379 10.72 -23.72 -33.11
CA ALA A 379 10.61 -24.91 -33.98
C ALA A 379 11.92 -25.28 -34.70
N ILE A 380 12.81 -24.30 -34.92
CA ILE A 380 13.97 -24.45 -35.82
C ILE A 380 15.33 -24.38 -35.11
N LEU A 381 15.39 -24.01 -33.83
CA LEU A 381 16.64 -24.02 -33.07
C LEU A 381 17.15 -25.45 -32.88
N VAL A 382 18.48 -25.62 -32.87
CA VAL A 382 19.11 -26.89 -32.50
C VAL A 382 19.04 -27.05 -30.97
N PRO A 383 18.68 -28.24 -30.44
CA PRO A 383 18.55 -28.44 -28.99
C PRO A 383 19.79 -28.04 -28.19
N GLU A 384 20.98 -28.37 -28.67
CA GLU A 384 22.27 -28.07 -28.01
C GLU A 384 22.47 -26.56 -27.78
N ILE A 385 22.09 -25.74 -28.75
CA ILE A 385 22.20 -24.27 -28.64
C ILE A 385 21.30 -23.76 -27.52
N LEU A 386 20.09 -24.30 -27.42
CA LEU A 386 19.12 -23.90 -26.41
C LEU A 386 19.53 -24.39 -25.00
N ILE A 387 20.07 -25.61 -24.89
CA ILE A 387 20.64 -26.17 -23.65
C ILE A 387 21.78 -25.29 -23.14
N ASN A 388 22.69 -24.87 -24.02
CA ASN A 388 23.82 -24.02 -23.65
C ASN A 388 23.35 -22.63 -23.20
N LEU A 389 22.41 -22.00 -23.93
CA LEU A 389 21.86 -20.71 -23.56
C LEU A 389 21.18 -20.76 -22.17
N PHE A 390 20.44 -21.82 -21.88
CA PHE A 390 19.79 -22.00 -20.58
C PHE A 390 20.79 -22.26 -19.45
N SER A 391 21.83 -23.06 -19.71
CA SER A 391 22.90 -23.34 -18.74
C SER A 391 23.62 -22.04 -18.34
N LEU A 392 23.98 -21.22 -19.33
CA LEU A 392 24.58 -19.90 -19.11
C LEU A 392 23.64 -18.95 -18.36
N TYR A 393 22.34 -19.00 -18.60
CA TYR A 393 21.37 -18.25 -17.79
C TYR A 393 21.43 -18.67 -16.31
N LEU A 394 21.43 -19.97 -16.01
CA LEU A 394 21.49 -20.47 -14.63
C LEU A 394 22.78 -20.07 -13.92
N GLU A 395 23.93 -20.20 -14.59
CA GLU A 395 25.23 -19.79 -14.05
C GLU A 395 25.30 -18.30 -13.71
N ASN A 396 24.52 -17.48 -14.39
CA ASN A 396 24.49 -16.03 -14.23
C ASN A 396 23.31 -15.52 -13.40
N ARG A 397 22.44 -16.40 -12.92
CA ARG A 397 21.22 -16.03 -12.20
C ARG A 397 21.49 -15.42 -10.82
N GLU A 398 22.53 -15.92 -10.15
CA GLU A 398 23.00 -15.45 -8.84
C GLU A 398 24.24 -14.54 -8.97
N SER A 399 24.39 -13.82 -10.09
CA SER A 399 25.55 -12.96 -10.30
C SER A 399 25.69 -11.93 -9.17
N ASP A 400 26.81 -11.94 -8.46
CA ASP A 400 27.16 -10.92 -7.48
C ASP A 400 27.37 -9.56 -8.17
N PHE A 401 26.46 -8.62 -7.92
CA PHE A 401 26.61 -7.25 -8.38
C PHE A 401 27.53 -6.49 -7.43
N ASN A 402 28.76 -6.19 -7.86
CA ASN A 402 29.61 -5.24 -7.15
C ASN A 402 28.91 -3.86 -7.10
N HIS A 403 29.07 -3.12 -5.99
CA HIS A 403 28.46 -1.78 -5.74
C HIS A 403 28.65 -0.72 -6.85
N ASN A 404 29.48 -1.00 -7.86
CA ASN A 404 29.78 -0.11 -8.98
C ASN A 404 29.02 -0.42 -10.28
N PHE A 405 28.41 -1.60 -10.43
CA PHE A 405 27.75 -2.03 -11.67
C PHE A 405 26.27 -2.36 -11.43
N LEU A 406 25.39 -1.76 -12.23
CA LEU A 406 23.94 -1.95 -12.15
C LEU A 406 23.43 -3.07 -13.05
N TYR A 407 24.32 -3.70 -13.81
CA TYR A 407 24.06 -4.84 -14.68
C TYR A 407 25.32 -5.70 -14.82
N SER A 408 25.14 -6.97 -15.13
CA SER A 408 26.21 -7.84 -15.62
C SER A 408 26.04 -7.99 -17.13
N PHE A 409 27.14 -7.97 -17.87
CA PHE A 409 27.17 -8.21 -19.31
C PHE A 409 28.25 -9.25 -19.59
N LYS A 410 27.84 -10.45 -19.98
CA LYS A 410 28.76 -11.56 -20.26
C LYS A 410 28.52 -12.10 -21.65
N VAL A 411 29.61 -12.18 -22.42
CA VAL A 411 29.64 -12.74 -23.77
C VAL A 411 30.46 -14.03 -23.74
N TYR A 412 29.91 -15.09 -24.33
CA TYR A 412 30.55 -16.39 -24.43
C TYR A 412 30.68 -16.77 -25.90
N HIS A 413 31.92 -17.04 -26.33
CA HIS A 413 32.23 -17.44 -27.70
C HIS A 413 32.33 -18.97 -27.79
N GLN A 414 31.52 -19.59 -28.65
CA GLN A 414 31.55 -21.02 -28.95
C GLN A 414 31.37 -21.21 -30.45
N ASP A 415 32.44 -21.08 -31.23
CA ASP A 415 32.35 -21.07 -32.70
C ASP A 415 31.53 -22.24 -33.27
N PRO A 416 30.52 -21.98 -34.13
CA PRO A 416 30.18 -20.70 -34.75
C PRO A 416 29.18 -19.81 -33.99
N GLN A 417 28.76 -20.16 -32.76
CA GLN A 417 27.77 -19.41 -31.97
C GLN A 417 28.39 -18.40 -30.99
N ILE A 418 27.61 -17.36 -30.69
CA ILE A 418 27.93 -16.38 -29.64
C ILE A 418 26.73 -16.25 -28.70
N TYR A 419 26.95 -16.39 -27.40
CA TYR A 419 25.93 -16.24 -26.37
C TYR A 419 26.16 -14.95 -25.60
N LEU A 420 25.08 -14.25 -25.28
CA LEU A 420 25.08 -13.02 -24.51
C LEU A 420 24.08 -13.17 -23.35
N ILE A 421 24.56 -12.93 -22.13
CA ILE A 421 23.72 -12.83 -20.94
C ILE A 421 23.88 -11.44 -20.35
N VAL A 422 22.76 -10.71 -20.29
CA VAL A 422 22.65 -9.46 -19.55
C VAL A 422 21.65 -9.65 -18.40
N HIS A 423 22.08 -9.35 -17.19
CA HIS A 423 21.25 -9.45 -15.99
C HIS A 423 21.34 -8.13 -15.22
N SER A 424 20.21 -7.62 -14.74
CA SER A 424 20.17 -6.44 -13.87
C SER A 424 19.04 -6.55 -12.86
N PRO A 425 19.27 -6.19 -11.58
CA PRO A 425 18.21 -6.10 -10.59
C PRO A 425 17.27 -4.91 -10.87
N ASN A 426 17.65 -3.99 -11.76
CA ASN A 426 16.87 -2.80 -12.06
C ASN A 426 15.90 -3.04 -13.24
N PRO A 427 14.57 -2.97 -13.03
CA PRO A 427 13.58 -3.29 -14.07
C PRO A 427 13.58 -2.29 -15.24
N PHE A 428 14.15 -1.09 -15.07
CA PHE A 428 14.18 -0.07 -16.12
C PHE A 428 15.14 -0.41 -17.27
N ILE A 429 16.10 -1.31 -17.07
CA ILE A 429 17.01 -1.78 -18.14
C ILE A 429 16.24 -2.37 -19.33
N LYS A 430 15.07 -2.98 -19.06
CA LYS A 430 14.21 -3.64 -20.04
C LYS A 430 13.76 -2.69 -21.14
N LYS A 431 13.50 -1.42 -20.80
CA LYS A 431 13.10 -0.41 -21.78
C LYS A 431 14.25 -0.04 -22.71
N THR A 432 15.45 0.09 -22.16
CA THR A 432 16.69 0.36 -22.91
C THR A 432 16.99 -0.77 -23.89
N ILE A 433 16.94 -2.02 -23.43
CA ILE A 433 17.21 -3.20 -24.26
C ILE A 433 16.17 -3.33 -25.38
N ASN A 434 14.88 -3.16 -25.09
CA ASN A 434 13.83 -3.20 -26.13
C ASN A 434 14.03 -2.09 -27.18
N ALA A 435 14.26 -0.84 -26.75
CA ALA A 435 14.50 0.27 -27.65
C ALA A 435 15.76 0.05 -28.51
N PHE A 436 16.79 -0.58 -27.96
CA PHE A 436 18.00 -0.93 -28.68
C PHE A 436 17.73 -1.99 -29.76
N ILE A 437 17.02 -3.06 -29.43
CA ILE A 437 16.64 -4.13 -30.36
C ILE A 437 15.77 -3.58 -31.50
N ASP A 438 14.80 -2.72 -31.19
CA ASP A 438 13.93 -2.09 -32.20
C ASP A 438 14.71 -1.25 -33.22
N GLN A 439 15.80 -0.62 -32.78
CA GLN A 439 16.67 0.21 -33.64
C GLN A 439 17.69 -0.61 -34.44
N HIS A 440 17.99 -1.84 -34.01
CA HIS A 440 18.99 -2.71 -34.61
C HIS A 440 18.39 -4.08 -34.97
N PRO A 441 17.49 -4.14 -35.98
CA PRO A 441 16.96 -5.40 -36.45
C PRO A 441 18.06 -6.18 -37.20
N ILE A 442 18.91 -6.89 -36.46
CA ILE A 442 19.71 -7.99 -37.03
C ILE A 442 18.72 -8.94 -37.69
N SER A 443 19.07 -9.50 -38.87
CA SER A 443 18.13 -10.38 -39.59
C SER A 443 17.64 -11.47 -38.62
N GLN A 444 16.32 -11.54 -38.42
CA GLN A 444 15.64 -12.46 -37.51
C GLN A 444 16.02 -13.94 -37.75
N GLN A 445 16.69 -14.21 -38.87
CA GLN A 445 17.26 -15.50 -39.24
C GLN A 445 18.46 -15.91 -38.36
N ASN A 446 19.25 -14.98 -37.81
CA ASN A 446 20.52 -15.30 -37.15
C ASN A 446 20.55 -15.10 -35.62
N MET A 447 19.47 -14.59 -35.02
CA MET A 447 19.38 -14.29 -33.58
C MET A 447 18.16 -14.99 -32.95
N ALA A 448 18.32 -15.49 -31.73
CA ALA A 448 17.22 -15.90 -30.87
C ALA A 448 17.47 -15.36 -29.46
N TYR A 449 16.44 -14.82 -28.81
CA TYR A 449 16.61 -14.24 -27.47
C TYR A 449 15.38 -14.38 -26.58
N ASN A 450 15.62 -14.22 -25.28
CA ASN A 450 14.64 -14.15 -24.21
C ASN A 450 14.82 -12.81 -23.49
N LEU A 451 13.71 -12.11 -23.20
CA LEU A 451 13.70 -10.92 -22.34
C LEU A 451 12.55 -11.02 -21.34
N PHE A 452 12.86 -11.41 -20.11
CA PHE A 452 11.87 -11.66 -19.07
C PHE A 452 12.30 -11.10 -17.70
N GLU A 453 11.36 -11.05 -16.78
CA GLU A 453 11.52 -10.46 -15.44
C GLU A 453 11.20 -11.53 -14.39
N GLU A 454 12.10 -11.71 -13.44
CA GLU A 454 11.99 -12.61 -12.29
C GLU A 454 12.21 -11.82 -10.99
N ASP A 455 12.02 -12.47 -9.83
CA ASP A 455 12.20 -11.86 -8.50
C ASP A 455 13.61 -11.26 -8.29
N LEU A 456 14.62 -11.77 -9.02
CA LEU A 456 16.01 -11.32 -8.96
C LEU A 456 16.38 -10.29 -10.05
N GLY A 457 15.42 -9.81 -10.84
CA GLY A 457 15.60 -8.76 -11.84
C GLY A 457 15.26 -9.16 -13.28
N VAL A 458 15.77 -8.37 -14.23
CA VAL A 458 15.54 -8.55 -15.66
C VAL A 458 16.70 -9.31 -16.28
N PHE A 459 16.35 -10.32 -17.07
CA PHE A 459 17.29 -11.13 -17.84
C PHE A 459 17.08 -10.93 -19.34
N PHE A 460 18.17 -10.65 -20.04
CA PHE A 460 18.25 -10.70 -21.49
C PHE A 460 19.27 -11.77 -21.89
N CYS A 461 18.75 -12.90 -22.39
CA CYS A 461 19.56 -14.04 -22.81
C CYS A 461 19.45 -14.13 -24.33
N CYS A 462 20.56 -14.01 -25.04
CA CYS A 462 20.59 -13.99 -26.50
C CYS A 462 21.61 -14.99 -27.03
N VAL A 463 21.29 -15.63 -28.16
CA VAL A 463 22.22 -16.42 -28.94
C VAL A 463 22.22 -15.97 -30.41
N PHE A 464 23.42 -15.85 -30.96
CA PHE A 464 23.67 -15.66 -32.38
C PHE A 464 24.14 -16.98 -32.99
N ILE A 465 23.42 -17.45 -34.03
CA ILE A 465 23.60 -18.79 -34.60
C ILE A 465 24.89 -18.90 -35.45
N GLN A 466 25.32 -17.80 -36.05
CA GLN A 466 26.55 -17.72 -36.84
C GLN A 466 27.29 -16.41 -36.53
N ALA A 467 28.53 -16.51 -36.08
CA ALA A 467 29.40 -15.36 -35.85
C ALA A 467 29.73 -14.64 -37.17
N ASN A 468 29.61 -13.32 -37.16
CA ASN A 468 30.04 -12.45 -38.25
C ASN A 468 30.48 -11.08 -37.67
N GLU A 469 31.13 -10.26 -38.49
CA GLU A 469 31.62 -8.94 -38.03
C GLU A 469 30.49 -8.01 -37.55
N SER A 470 29.26 -8.17 -38.06
CA SER A 470 28.13 -7.34 -37.63
C SER A 470 27.61 -7.69 -36.24
N ILE A 471 27.80 -8.91 -35.74
CA ILE A 471 27.47 -9.30 -34.36
C ILE A 471 28.43 -8.65 -33.37
N ASN A 472 29.74 -8.63 -33.66
CA ASN A 472 30.70 -7.97 -32.78
C ASN A 472 30.37 -6.48 -32.64
N LYS A 473 30.02 -5.82 -33.76
CA LYS A 473 29.55 -4.43 -33.76
C LYS A 473 28.27 -4.25 -32.92
N PHE A 474 27.31 -5.15 -33.01
CA PHE A 474 26.09 -5.10 -32.20
C PHE A 474 26.38 -5.25 -30.70
N LEU A 475 27.28 -6.16 -30.32
CA LEU A 475 27.68 -6.37 -28.93
C LEU A 475 28.35 -5.11 -28.36
N ASP A 476 29.25 -4.49 -29.13
CA ASP A 476 29.91 -3.24 -28.75
C ASP A 476 28.89 -2.09 -28.59
N GLU A 477 27.98 -1.92 -29.55
CA GLU A 477 26.93 -0.90 -29.50
C GLU A 477 25.95 -1.11 -28.32
N LEU A 478 25.60 -2.36 -28.04
CA LEU A 478 24.75 -2.70 -26.90
C LEU A 478 25.47 -2.42 -25.58
N GLN A 479 26.75 -2.82 -25.46
CA GLN A 479 27.55 -2.54 -24.28
C GLN A 479 27.65 -1.03 -24.04
N VAL A 480 27.90 -0.22 -25.06
CA VAL A 480 27.92 1.25 -24.96
C VAL A 480 26.57 1.80 -24.51
N SER A 481 25.45 1.28 -25.05
CA SER A 481 24.10 1.68 -24.63
C SER A 481 23.84 1.38 -23.15
N LEU A 482 24.27 0.21 -22.68
CA LEU A 482 24.15 -0.20 -21.28
C LEU A 482 25.07 0.62 -20.36
N GLU A 483 26.28 0.94 -20.80
CA GLU A 483 27.19 1.83 -20.05
C GLU A 483 26.64 3.25 -19.94
N GLN A 484 26.00 3.77 -20.99
CA GLN A 484 25.31 5.07 -20.96
C GLN A 484 24.11 5.04 -20.02
N TRP A 485 23.31 3.97 -20.06
CA TRP A 485 22.21 3.77 -19.13
C TRP A 485 22.70 3.68 -17.67
N GLN A 486 23.76 2.91 -17.40
CA GLN A 486 24.36 2.82 -16.07
C GLN A 486 24.90 4.17 -15.63
N LYS A 487 25.54 4.95 -16.50
CA LYS A 487 25.97 6.32 -16.19
C LYS A 487 24.75 7.17 -15.83
N GLN A 488 23.67 7.13 -16.59
CA GLN A 488 22.45 7.88 -16.28
C GLN A 488 21.85 7.49 -14.92
N MET A 489 21.84 6.19 -14.59
CA MET A 489 21.33 5.66 -13.32
C MET A 489 22.26 5.93 -12.13
N ASN A 490 23.59 5.93 -12.34
CA ASN A 490 24.58 6.27 -11.32
C ASN A 490 24.72 7.79 -11.08
N VAL A 491 24.08 8.65 -11.87
CA VAL A 491 24.37 10.09 -11.91
C VAL A 491 23.62 10.92 -10.85
N LYS A 492 22.80 10.33 -9.97
CA LYS A 492 22.29 11.11 -8.82
C LYS A 492 22.18 10.32 -7.52
N LYS A 493 23.30 10.21 -6.81
CA LYS A 493 23.36 9.75 -5.41
C LYS A 493 23.29 10.90 -4.38
N THR A 494 23.18 12.15 -4.87
CA THR A 494 23.10 13.36 -4.06
C THR A 494 21.72 14.00 -4.22
N LEU A 495 20.98 14.07 -3.12
CA LEU A 495 19.71 14.79 -3.04
C LEU A 495 19.97 16.27 -2.69
N LYS A 496 19.53 17.20 -3.54
CA LYS A 496 19.69 18.65 -3.30
C LYS A 496 18.37 19.28 -2.86
N ILE A 497 18.35 19.86 -1.67
CA ILE A 497 17.16 20.43 -1.04
C ILE A 497 17.35 21.93 -0.84
N ALA A 498 16.36 22.72 -1.25
CA ALA A 498 16.30 24.14 -0.89
C ALA A 498 15.80 24.27 0.56
N LEU A 499 16.67 24.80 1.43
CA LEU A 499 16.38 25.03 2.84
C LEU A 499 15.83 26.44 3.02
N GLY A 500 14.62 26.56 3.53
CA GLY A 500 13.92 27.83 3.69
C GLY A 500 14.37 28.64 4.90
N CYS A 501 14.69 27.97 6.00
CA CYS A 501 15.19 28.59 7.22
C CYS A 501 16.41 27.85 7.78
N PRO A 502 17.38 28.57 8.38
CA PRO A 502 18.49 27.94 9.10
C PRO A 502 17.99 27.03 10.22
N ILE A 503 18.77 26.02 10.57
CA ILE A 503 18.45 25.11 11.67
C ILE A 503 18.95 25.73 12.96
N ASN A 504 18.03 25.94 13.90
CA ASN A 504 18.32 26.71 15.12
C ASN A 504 19.17 25.95 16.14
N SER A 505 19.05 24.61 16.17
CA SER A 505 19.85 23.74 17.04
C SER A 505 19.92 22.34 16.46
N LEU A 506 21.12 21.75 16.49
CA LEU A 506 21.33 20.34 16.17
C LEU A 506 21.21 19.44 17.41
N ASP A 507 20.92 19.97 18.60
CA ASP A 507 20.67 19.15 19.79
C ASP A 507 19.24 18.59 19.72
N PRO A 508 19.02 17.26 19.67
CA PRO A 508 17.68 16.69 19.60
C PRO A 508 16.79 17.09 20.78
N ARG A 509 17.37 17.41 21.94
CA ARG A 509 16.66 17.81 23.17
C ARG A 509 16.13 19.25 23.11
N ILE A 510 16.58 20.06 22.14
CA ILE A 510 16.23 21.48 21.99
C ILE A 510 15.63 21.76 20.61
N GLY A 511 16.23 21.21 19.56
CA GLY A 511 15.83 21.40 18.17
C GLY A 511 14.77 20.41 17.68
N GLY A 512 14.26 19.49 18.49
CA GLY A 512 13.28 18.47 18.07
C GLY A 512 11.89 18.98 17.63
N ASP A 513 11.74 20.26 17.28
CA ASP A 513 10.46 20.86 16.89
C ASP A 513 10.03 20.44 15.47
N THR A 514 8.88 20.91 14.98
CA THR A 514 8.40 20.52 13.64
C THR A 514 9.20 21.12 12.47
N LEU A 515 10.02 22.15 12.71
CA LEU A 515 10.78 22.80 11.64
C LEU A 515 12.13 22.10 11.46
N ASN A 516 12.73 21.69 12.56
CA ASN A 516 14.06 21.08 12.60
C ASN A 516 14.01 19.56 12.81
N GLY A 517 12.87 19.03 13.25
CA GLY A 517 12.68 17.61 13.58
C GLY A 517 12.92 16.69 12.40
N ASP A 518 12.47 17.05 11.19
CA ASP A 518 12.73 16.25 9.98
C ASP A 518 14.21 16.21 9.64
N PHE A 519 14.96 17.28 9.91
CA PHE A 519 16.41 17.27 9.79
C PHE A 519 17.07 16.40 10.87
N LEU A 520 16.61 16.49 12.12
CA LEU A 520 17.17 15.69 13.21
C LEU A 520 16.88 14.19 13.04
N ARG A 521 15.78 13.79 12.38
CA ARG A 521 15.52 12.39 11.99
C ARG A 521 16.57 11.84 11.01
N ILE A 522 17.28 12.72 10.31
CA ILE A 522 18.39 12.34 9.42
C ILE A 522 19.64 11.98 10.23
N LEU A 523 19.85 12.68 11.36
CA LEU A 523 21.04 12.56 12.20
C LEU A 523 20.86 11.59 13.37
N PHE A 524 19.64 11.42 13.88
CA PHE A 524 19.37 10.63 15.07
C PHE A 524 18.26 9.61 14.85
N GLU A 525 18.41 8.45 15.47
CA GLU A 525 17.37 7.42 15.52
C GLU A 525 17.04 7.06 16.98
N GLY A 526 15.75 6.97 17.30
CA GLY A 526 15.24 6.65 18.64
C GLY A 526 15.03 5.15 18.88
N LEU A 527 14.32 4.82 19.96
CA LEU A 527 13.96 3.42 20.28
C LEU A 527 13.04 2.83 19.21
N THR A 528 12.09 3.63 18.76
CA THR A 528 11.15 3.33 17.69
C THR A 528 11.30 4.36 16.56
N ARG A 529 10.63 4.13 15.44
CA ARG A 529 10.57 5.06 14.30
C ARG A 529 9.20 5.03 13.64
N LEU A 530 8.89 6.09 12.90
CA LEU A 530 7.69 6.15 12.08
C LEU A 530 7.94 5.42 10.75
N GLY A 531 7.28 4.29 10.56
CA GLY A 531 7.24 3.55 9.30
C GLY A 531 6.24 4.15 8.29
N PRO A 532 6.11 3.52 7.11
CA PRO A 532 5.18 3.96 6.07
C PRO A 532 3.74 4.07 6.61
N ASN A 533 3.06 5.17 6.28
CA ASN A 533 1.70 5.48 6.74
C ASN A 533 1.55 5.65 8.27
N GLY A 534 2.62 5.95 9.01
CA GLY A 534 2.56 6.26 10.45
C GLY A 534 2.54 5.05 11.38
N ILE A 535 2.81 3.85 10.86
CA ILE A 535 2.93 2.65 11.69
C ILE A 535 4.22 2.74 12.49
N ILE A 536 4.14 2.59 13.81
CA ILE A 536 5.34 2.55 14.67
C ILE A 536 6.11 1.26 14.39
N GLU A 537 7.37 1.41 14.01
CA GLU A 537 8.33 0.32 13.82
C GLU A 537 9.39 0.36 14.92
N ASN A 538 9.91 -0.81 15.27
CA ASN A 538 11.10 -0.95 16.10
C ASN A 538 12.31 -0.36 15.36
N ALA A 539 13.07 0.52 16.04
CA ALA A 539 14.28 1.15 15.53
C ALA A 539 15.48 0.65 16.35
N LEU A 540 16.07 1.45 17.26
CA LEU A 540 17.13 0.94 18.13
C LEU A 540 16.65 -0.12 19.13
N ALA A 541 15.37 -0.14 19.48
CA ALA A 541 14.78 -1.30 20.14
C ALA A 541 14.65 -2.44 19.12
N GLU A 542 15.16 -3.62 19.43
CA GLU A 542 14.93 -4.86 18.70
C GLU A 542 13.55 -5.42 19.04
N SER A 543 13.20 -5.43 20.33
CA SER A 543 11.92 -5.88 20.86
C SER A 543 11.50 -5.05 22.08
N ILE A 544 10.21 -5.09 22.41
CA ILE A 544 9.60 -4.31 23.48
C ILE A 544 8.63 -5.20 24.24
N ASP A 545 8.86 -5.37 25.55
CA ASP A 545 7.91 -6.02 26.45
C ASP A 545 7.02 -4.96 27.11
N LEU A 546 5.72 -5.24 27.18
CA LEU A 546 4.72 -4.38 27.82
C LEU A 546 4.03 -5.17 28.94
N SER A 547 3.95 -4.58 30.14
CA SER A 547 3.23 -5.16 31.26
C SER A 547 1.72 -5.24 31.02
N ASP A 548 1.04 -6.15 31.73
CA ASP A 548 -0.41 -6.37 31.63
C ASP A 548 -1.24 -5.12 31.98
N ASP A 549 -0.72 -4.25 32.85
CA ASP A 549 -1.35 -2.98 33.24
C ASP A 549 -1.00 -1.82 32.31
N HIS A 550 -0.17 -2.06 31.29
CA HIS A 550 0.31 -1.07 30.32
C HIS A 550 1.09 0.10 30.94
N LEU A 551 1.68 -0.09 32.12
CA LEU A 551 2.47 0.92 32.82
C LEU A 551 3.97 0.75 32.67
N GLU A 552 4.47 -0.47 32.38
CA GLU A 552 5.89 -0.76 32.27
C GLU A 552 6.26 -1.20 30.86
N TYR A 553 7.23 -0.50 30.27
CA TYR A 553 7.84 -0.82 28.99
C TYR A 553 9.28 -1.25 29.22
N THR A 554 9.68 -2.41 28.68
CA THR A 554 11.08 -2.84 28.66
C THR A 554 11.57 -2.92 27.23
N PHE A 555 12.50 -2.04 26.87
CA PHE A 555 13.10 -1.97 25.54
C PHE A 555 14.39 -2.78 25.52
N HIS A 556 14.45 -3.75 24.60
CA HIS A 556 15.66 -4.53 24.32
C HIS A 556 16.37 -3.90 23.14
N LEU A 557 17.54 -3.31 23.37
CA LEU A 557 18.31 -2.60 22.35
C LEU A 557 19.13 -3.55 21.49
N ARG A 558 19.09 -3.34 20.17
CA ARG A 558 19.97 -4.04 19.23
C ARG A 558 21.41 -3.52 19.34
N GLU A 559 22.37 -4.31 18.85
CA GLU A 559 23.72 -3.83 18.61
C GLU A 559 23.69 -2.69 17.58
N SER A 560 24.15 -1.51 18.01
CA SER A 560 24.19 -0.31 17.19
C SER A 560 25.34 0.59 17.65
N SER A 561 25.80 1.45 16.75
CA SER A 561 26.94 2.34 16.99
C SER A 561 26.60 3.79 16.66
N TRP A 562 27.26 4.69 17.38
CA TRP A 562 27.45 6.07 16.97
C TRP A 562 28.32 6.11 15.70
N ASN A 563 28.32 7.25 15.01
CA ASN A 563 29.10 7.47 13.81
C ASN A 563 30.62 7.36 14.02
N ASP A 564 31.12 7.50 15.24
CA ASP A 564 32.53 7.26 15.59
C ASP A 564 32.86 5.77 15.85
N GLY A 565 31.86 4.89 15.80
CA GLY A 565 31.97 3.45 16.03
C GLY A 565 31.75 3.03 17.49
N SER A 566 31.67 3.97 18.44
CA SER A 566 31.31 3.66 19.83
C SER A 566 29.88 3.10 19.93
N ARG A 567 29.62 2.24 20.92
CA ARG A 567 28.31 1.58 21.06
C ARG A 567 27.24 2.55 21.56
N VAL A 568 26.03 2.48 21.01
CA VAL A 568 24.84 3.11 21.60
C VAL A 568 24.32 2.21 22.71
N THR A 569 24.05 2.77 23.89
CA THR A 569 23.61 1.99 25.07
C THR A 569 22.35 2.57 25.71
N ALA A 570 21.69 1.78 26.55
CA ALA A 570 20.54 2.24 27.35
C ALA A 570 20.89 3.44 28.26
N TYR A 571 22.15 3.59 28.66
CA TYR A 571 22.63 4.74 29.43
C TYR A 571 22.60 6.06 28.64
N ASP A 572 22.70 6.03 27.31
CA ASP A 572 22.63 7.25 26.48
C ASP A 572 21.20 7.80 26.44
N PHE A 573 20.20 6.91 26.44
CA PHE A 573 18.78 7.27 26.55
C PHE A 573 18.45 7.81 27.94
N GLU A 574 18.83 7.09 29.00
CA GLU A 574 18.61 7.54 30.38
C GLU A 574 19.21 8.93 30.62
N TYR A 575 20.45 9.14 30.16
CA TYR A 575 21.14 10.41 30.28
C TYR A 575 20.40 11.54 29.55
N ALA A 576 20.02 11.33 28.29
CA ALA A 576 19.33 12.33 27.49
C ALA A 576 17.98 12.74 28.12
N TRP A 577 17.19 11.76 28.54
CA TRP A 577 15.86 11.98 29.08
C TRP A 577 15.90 12.61 30.48
N LYS A 578 16.81 12.16 31.36
CA LYS A 578 17.03 12.82 32.66
C LYS A 578 17.56 14.24 32.50
N LYS A 579 18.35 14.52 31.47
CA LYS A 579 18.82 15.89 31.18
C LYS A 579 17.65 16.80 30.76
N ILE A 580 16.73 16.33 29.91
CA ILE A 580 15.48 17.06 29.59
C ILE A 580 14.66 17.37 30.85
N LEU A 581 14.55 16.37 31.74
CA LEU A 581 13.80 16.48 32.99
C LEU A 581 14.55 17.24 34.09
N SER A 582 15.79 17.68 33.86
CA SER A 582 16.51 18.51 34.83
C SER A 582 15.90 19.90 34.90
N PRO A 583 15.67 20.47 36.10
CA PRO A 583 15.19 21.84 36.25
C PRO A 583 16.06 22.87 35.51
N ASN A 584 17.37 22.63 35.46
CA ASN A 584 18.34 23.56 34.88
C ASN A 584 18.45 23.47 33.35
N PHE A 585 17.86 22.46 32.72
CA PHE A 585 17.92 22.30 31.26
C PHE A 585 16.68 22.92 30.62
N ILE A 586 16.86 24.02 29.88
CA ILE A 586 15.74 24.72 29.25
C ILE A 586 15.41 24.02 27.93
N THR A 587 14.18 23.49 27.83
CA THR A 587 13.68 22.85 26.62
C THR A 587 12.17 23.02 26.53
N PRO A 588 11.63 23.28 25.32
CA PRO A 588 10.19 23.34 25.12
C PRO A 588 9.51 21.96 25.17
N PHE A 589 10.25 20.86 25.29
CA PHE A 589 9.69 19.50 25.17
C PHE A 589 9.52 18.76 26.50
N ALA A 590 9.91 19.35 27.64
CA ALA A 590 9.92 18.65 28.93
C ALA A 590 8.56 18.02 29.29
N TYR A 591 7.47 18.71 28.99
CA TYR A 591 6.11 18.22 29.26
C TYR A 591 5.75 16.92 28.51
N LEU A 592 6.41 16.64 27.37
CA LEU A 592 6.22 15.40 26.61
C LEU A 592 6.76 14.16 27.32
N PHE A 593 7.54 14.34 28.39
CA PHE A 593 8.08 13.27 29.24
C PHE A 593 7.25 13.06 30.52
N TYR A 594 6.26 13.91 30.81
CA TYR A 594 5.44 13.79 32.03
C TYR A 594 4.56 12.54 32.14
N PRO A 595 4.23 11.80 31.06
CA PRO A 595 3.66 10.46 31.21
C PRO A 595 4.57 9.50 31.98
N ILE A 596 5.89 9.71 31.97
CA ILE A 596 6.85 8.91 32.74
C ILE A 596 6.67 9.21 34.24
N LYS A 597 6.69 8.16 35.04
CA LYS A 597 6.52 8.24 36.49
C LYS A 597 7.51 9.25 37.09
N ASN A 598 7.02 10.14 37.94
CA ASN A 598 7.80 11.15 38.67
C ASN A 598 8.52 12.20 37.79
N ALA A 599 8.28 12.23 36.47
CA ALA A 599 9.01 13.12 35.57
C ALA A 599 8.70 14.61 35.78
N LYS A 600 7.42 14.95 36.00
CA LYS A 600 6.99 16.34 36.23
C LYS A 600 7.58 16.91 37.52
N GLU A 601 7.45 16.18 38.62
CA GLU A 601 7.96 16.58 39.92
C GLU A 601 9.49 16.78 39.89
N ALA A 602 10.21 15.96 39.12
CA ALA A 602 11.65 16.12 38.94
C ALA A 602 11.98 17.38 38.13
N LYS A 603 11.22 17.69 37.07
CA LYS A 603 11.40 18.90 36.26
C LYS A 603 11.17 20.19 37.05
N GLU A 604 10.21 20.16 37.97
CA GLU A 604 9.92 21.27 38.88
C GLU A 604 10.89 21.36 40.07
N GLY A 605 11.83 20.41 40.21
CA GLY A 605 12.79 20.37 41.32
C GLY A 605 12.18 19.93 42.65
N ARG A 606 10.99 19.32 42.65
CA ARG A 606 10.32 18.82 43.87
C ARG A 606 10.91 17.50 44.37
N ILE A 607 11.52 16.70 43.48
CA ILE A 607 12.15 15.41 43.79
C ILE A 607 13.45 15.20 43.00
N SER A 608 14.24 14.19 43.39
CA SER A 608 15.46 13.79 42.66
C SER A 608 15.15 13.13 41.30
N LEU A 609 16.00 13.38 40.31
CA LEU A 609 15.98 12.69 39.00
C LEU A 609 16.14 11.17 39.10
N ASP A 610 16.73 10.67 40.19
CA ASP A 610 16.91 9.23 40.42
C ASP A 610 15.59 8.50 40.72
N LEU A 611 14.55 9.24 41.11
CA LEU A 611 13.21 8.70 41.37
C LEU A 611 12.32 8.67 40.12
N VAL A 612 12.79 9.23 39.00
CA VAL A 612 12.07 9.18 37.72
C VAL A 612 12.02 7.73 37.23
N GLY A 613 10.89 7.32 36.66
CA GLY A 613 10.64 5.96 36.15
C GLY A 613 11.44 5.58 34.90
N ILE A 614 12.75 5.83 34.88
CA ILE A 614 13.69 5.46 33.81
C ILE A 614 14.82 4.68 34.47
N GLN A 615 14.93 3.39 34.14
CA GLN A 615 15.88 2.47 34.76
C GLN A 615 16.68 1.73 33.70
N VAL A 616 18.00 1.81 33.80
CA VAL A 616 18.91 1.02 32.96
C VAL A 616 19.27 -0.25 33.72
N MET A 617 18.88 -1.41 33.18
CA MET A 617 19.18 -2.71 33.80
C MET A 617 20.56 -3.22 33.38
N ASN A 618 20.97 -2.92 32.14
CA ASN A 618 22.29 -3.12 31.56
C ASN A 618 22.39 -2.33 30.24
N ASP A 619 23.51 -2.44 29.52
CA ASP A 619 23.78 -1.74 28.25
C ASP A 619 22.65 -1.87 27.20
N HIS A 620 21.86 -2.96 27.25
CA HIS A 620 20.84 -3.31 26.26
C HIS A 620 19.40 -3.22 26.77
N LEU A 621 19.19 -2.99 28.06
CA LEU A 621 17.86 -3.06 28.66
C LEU A 621 17.49 -1.73 29.33
N LEU A 622 16.53 -1.03 28.73
CA LEU A 622 15.93 0.18 29.29
C LEU A 622 14.50 -0.11 29.73
N LYS A 623 14.23 0.01 31.04
CA LYS A 623 12.90 -0.08 31.61
C LYS A 623 12.33 1.31 31.87
N VAL A 624 11.10 1.54 31.42
CA VAL A 624 10.36 2.80 31.62
C VAL A 624 9.04 2.51 32.32
N THR A 625 8.74 3.26 33.38
CA THR A 625 7.49 3.17 34.13
C THR A 625 6.68 4.45 33.93
N LEU A 626 5.40 4.32 33.59
CA LEU A 626 4.48 5.43 33.34
C LEU A 626 3.57 5.70 34.56
N ASN A 627 3.02 6.91 34.64
CA ASN A 627 2.02 7.31 35.64
C ASN A 627 0.63 6.70 35.36
N HIS A 628 0.31 6.48 34.09
CA HIS A 628 -0.97 5.94 33.61
C HIS A 628 -0.75 5.30 32.23
N PRO A 629 -1.66 4.42 31.75
CA PRO A 629 -1.55 3.84 30.42
C PRO A 629 -1.54 4.92 29.35
N THR A 630 -0.47 4.96 28.55
CA THR A 630 -0.24 5.97 27.50
C THR A 630 -0.14 5.28 26.13
N PRO A 631 -1.26 5.08 25.41
CA PRO A 631 -1.27 4.32 24.14
C PRO A 631 -0.32 4.85 23.06
N TYR A 632 0.00 6.14 23.10
CA TYR A 632 0.89 6.82 22.15
C TYR A 632 2.36 6.89 22.61
N PHE A 633 2.73 6.21 23.70
CA PHE A 633 4.10 6.29 24.25
C PHE A 633 5.17 5.83 23.25
N LEU A 634 4.91 4.75 22.51
CA LEU A 634 5.84 4.27 21.47
C LEU A 634 5.99 5.23 20.29
N GLU A 635 5.01 6.11 20.06
CA GLU A 635 5.11 7.16 19.05
C GLU A 635 5.96 8.34 19.56
N LEU A 636 5.88 8.66 20.86
CA LEU A 636 6.79 9.62 21.48
C LEU A 636 8.24 9.17 21.36
N THR A 637 8.52 7.89 21.60
CA THR A 637 9.89 7.33 21.48
C THR A 637 10.43 7.30 20.04
N ALA A 638 9.58 7.62 19.05
CA ALA A 638 9.96 7.79 17.65
C ALA A 638 10.28 9.26 17.29
N GLN A 639 10.11 10.20 18.21
CA GLN A 639 10.36 11.62 17.98
C GLN A 639 11.83 11.98 18.28
N PRO A 640 12.42 12.96 17.58
CA PRO A 640 13.81 13.35 17.78
C PRO A 640 14.17 13.71 19.22
N PHE A 641 13.28 14.35 19.96
CA PHE A 641 13.52 14.71 21.37
C PHE A 641 13.59 13.52 22.32
N TYR A 642 13.17 12.31 21.89
CA TYR A 642 13.36 11.05 22.62
C TYR A 642 14.61 10.26 22.16
N SER A 643 15.34 10.74 21.16
CA SER A 643 16.59 10.11 20.69
C SER A 643 17.68 10.11 21.76
N PRO A 644 18.62 9.16 21.72
CA PRO A 644 19.75 9.15 22.65
C PRO A 644 20.69 10.33 22.34
N VAL A 645 21.49 10.72 23.33
CA VAL A 645 22.59 11.67 23.17
C VAL A 645 23.86 11.00 23.66
N HIS A 646 24.94 11.11 22.89
CA HIS A 646 26.23 10.50 23.25
C HIS A 646 26.75 11.11 24.56
N ARG A 647 26.60 10.37 25.68
CA ARG A 647 26.81 10.91 27.03
C ARG A 647 28.23 11.44 27.25
N VAL A 648 29.24 10.70 26.78
CA VAL A 648 30.65 11.09 26.94
C VAL A 648 30.96 12.38 26.16
N ILE A 649 30.52 12.49 24.90
CA ILE A 649 30.74 13.70 24.09
C ILE A 649 29.98 14.89 24.66
N ASP A 650 28.74 14.72 25.12
CA ASP A 650 27.97 15.81 25.71
C ASP A 650 28.58 16.35 27.02
N GLN A 651 29.29 15.50 27.77
CA GLN A 651 30.01 15.89 28.99
C GLN A 651 31.36 16.54 28.70
N LEU A 652 32.13 16.00 27.75
CA LEU A 652 33.46 16.51 27.41
C LEU A 652 33.40 17.77 26.51
N TYR A 653 32.41 17.83 25.63
CA TYR A 653 32.28 18.83 24.57
C TYR A 653 30.85 19.37 24.48
N PRO A 654 30.31 20.05 25.51
CA PRO A 654 28.91 20.51 25.54
C PRO A 654 28.51 21.49 24.42
N GLN A 655 29.48 22.00 23.65
CA GLN A 655 29.25 22.86 22.49
C GLN A 655 29.06 22.10 21.17
N TRP A 656 29.11 20.75 21.21
CA TRP A 656 28.91 19.89 20.03
C TRP A 656 27.66 20.23 19.19
N PRO A 657 26.51 20.68 19.74
CA PRO A 657 25.33 20.98 18.91
C PRO A 657 25.53 22.17 17.97
N TYR A 658 26.49 23.05 18.27
CA TYR A 658 26.80 24.24 17.50
C TYR A 658 28.00 24.04 16.56
N GLN A 659 28.55 22.83 16.52
CA GLN A 659 29.70 22.46 15.73
C GLN A 659 29.27 21.42 14.69
N SER A 660 29.59 21.65 13.41
CA SER A 660 29.34 20.71 12.32
C SER A 660 30.66 20.10 11.83
N ASP A 661 31.38 19.47 12.75
CA ASP A 661 32.67 18.84 12.49
C ASP A 661 32.57 17.31 12.32
N LYS A 662 33.71 16.66 12.04
CA LYS A 662 33.81 15.21 11.82
C LYS A 662 33.35 14.39 13.04
N ASN A 663 33.38 14.98 14.23
CA ASN A 663 33.15 14.30 15.50
C ASN A 663 31.76 14.60 16.05
N TYR A 664 30.87 15.19 15.25
CA TYR A 664 29.50 15.42 15.64
C TYR A 664 28.81 14.09 15.97
N PRO A 665 28.32 13.89 17.21
CA PRO A 665 27.76 12.62 17.65
C PRO A 665 26.39 12.39 17.00
N CYS A 666 26.30 11.40 16.13
CA CYS A 666 25.05 11.00 15.49
C CYS A 666 24.95 9.48 15.36
N ASN A 667 23.74 8.94 15.46
CA ASN A 667 23.46 7.49 15.35
C ASN A 667 22.46 7.16 14.24
N GLY A 668 22.04 8.17 13.47
CA GLY A 668 21.09 8.04 12.38
C GLY A 668 21.73 7.68 11.03
N PRO A 669 20.91 7.68 9.96
CA PRO A 669 21.30 7.23 8.62
C PRO A 669 22.36 8.11 7.93
N PHE A 670 22.47 9.39 8.29
CA PHE A 670 23.49 10.29 7.75
C PHE A 670 24.20 11.06 8.87
N GLN A 671 25.38 11.55 8.55
CA GLN A 671 26.22 12.37 9.42
C GLN A 671 26.66 13.66 8.73
N PRO A 672 26.96 14.74 9.47
CA PRO A 672 27.48 15.98 8.88
C PRO A 672 28.82 15.77 8.17
N LYS A 673 29.00 16.42 7.01
CA LYS A 673 30.27 16.54 6.29
C LYS A 673 30.91 17.89 6.63
N ILE A 674 32.23 17.89 6.81
CA ILE A 674 33.02 19.04 7.30
C ILE A 674 32.93 20.27 6.37
N ASN A 675 32.68 21.46 6.98
CA ASN A 675 32.77 22.88 6.51
C ASN A 675 31.61 23.46 5.66
N GLN A 676 31.19 24.75 5.72
CA GLN A 676 31.50 25.94 6.53
C GLN A 676 30.19 26.58 7.06
N PRO A 677 30.21 27.37 8.16
CA PRO A 677 29.06 28.19 8.53
C PRO A 677 28.75 29.20 7.40
N ASN A 678 27.50 29.23 6.93
CA ASN A 678 26.89 30.12 5.91
C ASN A 678 26.61 29.53 4.51
N GLU A 679 27.02 28.29 4.18
CA GLU A 679 26.74 27.68 2.85
C GLU A 679 25.65 26.59 2.85
N GLY A 680 25.12 26.25 4.04
CA GLY A 680 24.12 25.18 4.22
C GLY A 680 24.67 23.95 4.93
N TYR A 681 23.98 22.81 4.78
CA TYR A 681 24.34 21.54 5.40
C TYR A 681 24.65 20.49 4.33
N GLN A 682 25.82 19.87 4.44
CA GLN A 682 26.20 18.72 3.65
C GLN A 682 26.17 17.49 4.56
N LEU A 683 25.33 16.51 4.24
CA LEU A 683 25.19 15.28 5.01
C LEU A 683 25.64 14.11 4.14
N VAL A 684 26.44 13.20 4.69
CA VAL A 684 26.89 11.99 4.01
C VAL A 684 26.37 10.76 4.73
N LYS A 685 26.15 9.68 3.99
CA LYS A 685 25.70 8.39 4.54
C LYS A 685 26.60 7.99 5.72
N ASN A 686 25.98 7.57 6.82
CA ASN A 686 26.68 7.08 8.00
C ASN A 686 26.99 5.58 7.81
N PRO A 687 28.27 5.19 7.62
CA PRO A 687 28.61 3.79 7.41
C PRO A 687 28.38 2.92 8.65
N ASN A 688 28.40 3.51 9.84
CA ASN A 688 28.22 2.82 11.12
C ASN A 688 26.74 2.69 11.53
N TYR A 689 25.82 3.24 10.73
CA TYR A 689 24.38 3.03 10.95
C TYR A 689 24.04 1.54 10.75
N TRP A 690 23.31 0.94 11.68
CA TRP A 690 23.01 -0.50 11.71
C TRP A 690 22.25 -1.03 10.47
N LYS A 691 21.66 -0.12 9.69
CA LYS A 691 20.93 -0.38 8.46
C LYS A 691 21.52 0.34 7.25
N SER A 692 22.82 0.63 7.28
CA SER A 692 23.48 1.41 6.23
C SER A 692 23.31 0.79 4.84
N ASP A 693 23.30 -0.54 4.70
CA ASP A 693 23.12 -1.23 3.43
C ASP A 693 21.76 -0.96 2.75
N GLU A 694 20.73 -0.58 3.50
CA GLU A 694 19.40 -0.26 2.98
C GLU A 694 19.30 1.18 2.42
N ILE A 695 20.31 2.04 2.67
CA ILE A 695 20.28 3.46 2.28
C ILE A 695 20.84 3.63 0.87
N ALA A 696 20.00 4.12 -0.05
CA ALA A 696 20.35 4.33 -1.45
C ALA A 696 21.08 5.66 -1.72
N LEU A 697 20.80 6.72 -0.95
CA LEU A 697 21.45 8.03 -1.09
C LEU A 697 22.82 8.04 -0.40
N GLU A 698 23.82 8.66 -1.05
CA GLU A 698 25.16 8.83 -0.46
C GLU A 698 25.31 10.19 0.22
N GLN A 699 24.60 11.20 -0.29
CA GLN A 699 24.71 12.57 0.19
C GLN A 699 23.38 13.31 0.12
N ILE A 700 23.13 14.19 1.09
CA ILE A 700 22.05 15.18 1.09
C ILE A 700 22.68 16.56 1.22
N SER A 701 22.35 17.48 0.32
CA SER A 701 22.81 18.87 0.33
C SER A 701 21.62 19.77 0.60
N LEU A 702 21.62 20.48 1.72
CA LEU A 702 20.59 21.45 2.08
C LEU A 702 21.16 22.86 1.98
N THR A 703 20.66 23.66 1.04
CA THR A 703 21.20 24.99 0.76
C THR A 703 20.18 26.07 1.11
N PRO A 704 20.52 27.06 1.97
CA PRO A 704 19.64 28.17 2.30
C PRO A 704 19.24 28.97 1.06
N MET A 705 17.94 29.07 0.80
CA MET A 705 17.39 29.82 -0.34
C MET A 705 16.04 30.45 0.04
N ASN A 706 15.78 31.66 -0.47
CA ASN A 706 14.42 32.20 -0.45
C ASN A 706 13.54 31.44 -1.45
N THR A 707 12.21 31.49 -1.25
CA THR A 707 11.23 30.77 -2.07
C THR A 707 11.38 31.03 -3.57
N ALA A 708 11.55 32.30 -3.97
CA ALA A 708 11.61 32.67 -5.39
C ALA A 708 12.85 32.07 -6.08
N HIS A 709 14.01 32.19 -5.44
CA HIS A 709 15.26 31.59 -5.92
C HIS A 709 15.19 30.07 -5.92
N ALA A 710 14.59 29.46 -4.90
CA ALA A 710 14.44 28.01 -4.82
C ALA A 710 13.59 27.47 -6.00
N ILE A 711 12.47 28.12 -6.31
CA ILE A 711 11.61 27.74 -7.44
C ILE A 711 12.36 27.89 -8.77
N GLN A 712 13.12 28.97 -8.96
CA GLN A 712 13.95 29.16 -10.15
C GLN A 712 15.04 28.08 -10.27
N ALA A 713 15.74 27.80 -9.17
CA ALA A 713 16.76 26.75 -9.10
C ALA A 713 16.15 25.36 -9.41
N PHE A 714 14.92 25.09 -8.96
CA PHE A 714 14.20 23.86 -9.28
C PHE A 714 13.86 23.77 -10.77
N GLN A 715 13.37 24.85 -11.37
CA GLN A 715 13.13 24.93 -12.82
C GLN A 715 14.40 24.73 -13.64
N ASN A 716 15.53 25.23 -13.15
CA ASN A 716 16.87 25.04 -13.73
C ASN A 716 17.47 23.66 -13.43
N LYS A 717 16.80 22.79 -12.65
CA LYS A 717 17.28 21.47 -12.19
C LYS A 717 18.54 21.54 -11.30
N GLU A 718 18.76 22.67 -10.65
CA GLU A 718 19.86 22.89 -9.71
C GLU A 718 19.56 22.29 -8.33
N VAL A 719 18.28 22.24 -7.94
CA VAL A 719 17.77 21.58 -6.73
C VAL A 719 16.69 20.55 -7.07
N ASP A 720 16.55 19.53 -6.23
CA ASP A 720 15.60 18.42 -6.40
C ASP A 720 14.31 18.59 -5.61
N TRP A 721 14.35 19.38 -4.55
CA TRP A 721 13.27 19.55 -3.58
C TRP A 721 13.14 21.03 -3.20
N VAL A 722 11.94 21.59 -3.36
CA VAL A 722 11.58 22.92 -2.89
C VAL A 722 10.27 22.87 -2.12
N GLY A 723 10.19 23.58 -1.00
CA GLY A 723 9.00 23.59 -0.15
C GLY A 723 9.12 22.63 1.02
N ALA A 724 8.01 22.34 1.68
CA ALA A 724 7.98 21.62 2.94
C ALA A 724 8.54 20.17 2.84
N PRO A 725 9.06 19.61 3.94
CA PRO A 725 9.19 20.24 5.26
C PRO A 725 10.38 21.21 5.37
N PHE A 726 11.27 21.22 4.38
CA PHE A 726 12.53 21.97 4.45
C PHE A 726 12.43 23.44 3.99
N GLY A 727 11.37 23.85 3.30
CA GLY A 727 11.16 25.19 2.74
C GLY A 727 10.39 26.16 3.63
N LEU A 728 10.34 27.44 3.23
CA LEU A 728 9.59 28.49 3.95
C LEU A 728 8.08 28.31 3.83
N TRP A 729 7.32 28.76 4.83
CA TRP A 729 5.86 28.73 4.83
C TRP A 729 5.20 29.60 3.76
N ASP A 730 5.85 30.69 3.34
CA ASP A 730 5.39 31.57 2.27
C ASP A 730 5.48 30.93 0.87
N SER A 731 6.18 29.79 0.76
CA SER A 731 6.31 29.05 -0.49
C SER A 731 5.02 28.43 -0.95
N PHE A 732 4.05 28.20 -0.06
CA PHE A 732 2.80 27.54 -0.39
C PHE A 732 2.07 28.24 -1.54
N HIS A 733 1.80 29.54 -1.45
CA HIS A 733 1.05 30.27 -2.50
C HIS A 733 1.78 30.32 -3.85
N GLN A 734 3.11 30.18 -3.85
CA GLN A 734 3.90 30.15 -5.07
C GLN A 734 3.92 28.74 -5.67
N ILE A 735 4.12 27.71 -4.84
CA ILE A 735 4.11 26.28 -5.23
C ILE A 735 2.71 25.85 -5.69
N GLU A 736 1.65 26.38 -5.08
CA GLU A 736 0.26 26.04 -5.40
C GLU A 736 -0.08 26.27 -6.88
N LYS A 737 0.59 27.23 -7.52
CA LYS A 737 0.41 27.57 -8.94
C LYS A 737 0.97 26.50 -9.88
N TYR A 738 1.78 25.57 -9.39
CA TYR A 738 2.40 24.53 -10.20
C TYR A 738 1.53 23.25 -10.25
N PRO A 739 1.38 22.63 -11.43
CA PRO A 739 0.56 21.45 -11.60
C PRO A 739 1.20 20.16 -11.05
N ASN A 740 2.53 20.10 -10.99
CA ASN A 740 3.32 18.95 -10.56
C ASN A 740 3.71 18.99 -9.07
N LYS A 741 3.04 19.82 -8.27
CA LYS A 741 3.27 19.87 -6.82
C LYS A 741 2.86 18.56 -6.15
N VAL A 742 3.60 18.20 -5.11
CA VAL A 742 3.25 17.13 -4.19
C VAL A 742 2.66 17.77 -2.94
N THR A 743 1.56 17.21 -2.45
CA THR A 743 0.92 17.64 -1.20
C THR A 743 1.15 16.57 -0.15
N PHE A 744 1.70 16.98 0.99
CA PHE A 744 1.90 16.14 2.16
C PHE A 744 0.87 16.52 3.21
N PRO A 745 0.26 15.55 3.92
CA PRO A 745 -0.43 15.86 5.17
C PRO A 745 0.48 16.73 6.03
N ASN A 746 -0.04 17.79 6.63
CA ASN A 746 0.70 18.55 7.63
C ASN A 746 0.26 18.10 9.02
N MET A 747 1.16 18.16 10.00
CA MET A 747 0.77 18.07 11.40
C MET A 747 -0.28 19.14 11.66
N ILE A 748 -1.54 18.72 11.81
CA ILE A 748 -2.65 19.66 11.91
C ILE A 748 -2.54 20.38 13.25
N ARG A 749 -2.09 21.63 13.18
CA ARG A 749 -2.04 22.59 14.27
C ARG A 749 -3.35 23.35 14.27
N VAL A 750 -3.98 23.38 15.43
CA VAL A 750 -5.19 24.16 15.63
C VAL A 750 -4.84 25.40 16.43
N CYS A 751 -5.24 26.56 15.94
CA CYS A 751 -5.19 27.80 16.72
C CYS A 751 -6.49 27.94 17.51
N TRP A 752 -6.37 28.01 18.83
CA TRP A 752 -7.48 28.23 19.75
C TRP A 752 -7.47 29.66 20.27
N LEU A 753 -8.66 30.26 20.33
CA LEU A 753 -8.95 31.29 21.32
C LEU A 753 -9.28 30.59 22.64
N VAL A 754 -8.50 30.84 23.67
CA VAL A 754 -8.63 30.20 24.98
C VAL A 754 -9.27 31.20 25.95
N PHE A 755 -10.31 30.77 26.64
CA PHE A 755 -10.94 31.52 27.72
C PHE A 755 -10.41 31.04 29.06
N ASN A 756 -9.98 31.96 29.93
CA ASN A 756 -9.76 31.60 31.33
C ASN A 756 -11.11 31.47 32.04
N THR A 757 -11.55 30.24 32.26
CA THR A 757 -12.86 29.94 32.86
C THR A 757 -12.94 30.22 34.36
N LYS A 758 -11.83 30.59 35.00
CA LYS A 758 -11.80 30.99 36.43
C LYS A 758 -11.80 32.52 36.60
N THR A 759 -11.63 33.29 35.52
CA THR A 759 -11.50 34.76 35.57
C THR A 759 -12.70 35.45 34.94
N ALA A 760 -13.25 36.47 35.62
CA ALA A 760 -14.34 37.27 35.08
C ALA A 760 -13.90 38.07 33.83
N PRO A 761 -14.78 38.23 32.82
CA PRO A 761 -16.17 37.77 32.77
C PRO A 761 -16.35 36.36 32.16
N PHE A 762 -15.25 35.67 31.81
CA PHE A 762 -15.27 34.41 31.06
C PHE A 762 -15.51 33.15 31.90
N ASN A 763 -15.58 33.30 33.23
CA ASN A 763 -16.23 32.31 34.09
C ASN A 763 -17.73 32.13 33.75
N HIS A 764 -18.36 33.09 33.07
CA HIS A 764 -19.74 32.98 32.60
C HIS A 764 -19.88 32.19 31.29
N ARG A 765 -20.55 31.03 31.34
CA ARG A 765 -20.68 30.10 30.20
C ARG A 765 -21.34 30.72 28.97
N LYS A 766 -22.49 31.39 29.13
CA LYS A 766 -23.21 32.01 28.00
C LYS A 766 -22.40 33.12 27.33
N LEU A 767 -21.54 33.82 28.09
CA LEU A 767 -20.70 34.86 27.51
C LEU A 767 -19.63 34.25 26.61
N ARG A 768 -19.00 33.13 27.01
CA ARG A 768 -18.09 32.39 26.12
C ARG A 768 -18.77 31.96 24.83
N HIS A 769 -20.03 31.50 24.92
CA HIS A 769 -20.82 31.16 23.73
C HIS A 769 -21.09 32.38 22.84
N ALA A 770 -21.43 33.53 23.42
CA ALA A 770 -21.62 34.78 22.67
C ALA A 770 -20.37 35.16 21.86
N PHE A 771 -19.18 35.04 22.47
CA PHE A 771 -17.90 35.25 21.79
C PHE A 771 -17.68 34.21 20.68
N ALA A 772 -17.95 32.92 20.94
CA ALA A 772 -17.79 31.86 19.95
C ALA A 772 -18.66 32.09 18.69
N TYR A 773 -19.93 32.49 18.87
CA TYR A 773 -20.86 32.80 17.78
C TYR A 773 -20.53 34.11 17.05
N ALA A 774 -19.78 35.04 17.66
CA ALA A 774 -19.38 36.28 17.02
C ALA A 774 -18.21 36.12 16.03
N ILE A 775 -17.41 35.05 16.16
CA ILE A 775 -16.15 34.92 15.44
C ILE A 775 -16.38 34.43 14.00
N ASN A 776 -16.11 35.31 13.04
CA ASN A 776 -16.05 35.00 11.62
C ASN A 776 -14.65 34.51 11.24
N LYS A 777 -14.51 33.17 11.18
CA LYS A 777 -13.26 32.47 10.83
C LYS A 777 -12.80 32.77 9.40
N ALA A 778 -13.72 32.99 8.45
CA ALA A 778 -13.38 33.30 7.07
C ALA A 778 -12.66 34.65 6.94
N ARG A 779 -13.08 35.66 7.73
CA ARG A 779 -12.39 36.96 7.81
C ARG A 779 -10.97 36.85 8.38
N ILE A 780 -10.77 35.96 9.36
CA ILE A 780 -9.43 35.68 9.91
C ILE A 780 -8.53 35.08 8.82
N ILE A 781 -9.05 34.11 8.07
CA ILE A 781 -8.30 33.39 7.03
C ILE A 781 -7.99 34.28 5.83
N SER A 782 -8.94 35.12 5.38
CA SER A 782 -8.72 35.99 4.22
C SER A 782 -7.61 37.03 4.44
N ASN A 783 -7.33 37.37 5.70
CA ASN A 783 -6.30 38.34 6.09
C ASN A 783 -4.97 37.67 6.46
N SER A 784 -4.87 36.33 6.33
CA SER A 784 -3.67 35.56 6.65
C SER A 784 -2.69 35.53 5.49
N TYR A 785 -1.39 35.64 5.80
CA TYR A 785 -0.30 35.39 4.86
C TYR A 785 0.04 33.89 4.72
N MET A 786 -0.52 33.05 5.59
CA MET A 786 -0.39 31.59 5.57
C MET A 786 -1.65 30.92 5.02
N PRO A 787 -1.53 29.74 4.39
CA PRO A 787 -2.67 28.93 3.98
C PRO A 787 -3.35 28.31 5.21
N LEU A 788 -4.53 28.82 5.55
CA LEU A 788 -5.30 28.38 6.72
C LEU A 788 -6.65 27.79 6.28
N LYS A 789 -7.15 26.81 7.04
CA LYS A 789 -8.50 26.24 6.88
C LYS A 789 -9.32 26.56 8.13
N PRO A 790 -10.62 26.88 8.03
CA PRO A 790 -11.43 27.19 9.22
C PRO A 790 -11.57 25.95 10.10
N ALA A 791 -11.45 26.14 11.42
CA ALA A 791 -11.57 25.06 12.39
C ALA A 791 -12.95 25.02 13.04
N TYR A 792 -13.57 23.83 13.06
CA TYR A 792 -14.87 23.59 13.67
C TYR A 792 -14.84 22.41 14.65
N SER A 793 -13.66 21.92 14.96
CA SER A 793 -13.40 20.87 15.92
C SER A 793 -12.16 21.27 16.75
N SER A 794 -12.08 20.83 18.00
CA SER A 794 -10.89 21.04 18.82
C SER A 794 -9.74 20.16 18.34
N LEU A 795 -10.10 19.07 17.67
CA LEU A 795 -9.21 18.12 17.06
C LEU A 795 -9.06 18.37 15.54
N PRO A 796 -7.95 17.90 14.96
CA PRO A 796 -7.80 17.74 13.52
C PRO A 796 -8.94 16.97 12.84
N PRO A 797 -9.39 17.36 11.63
CA PRO A 797 -10.54 16.74 10.96
C PRO A 797 -10.38 15.26 10.57
N HIS A 798 -9.17 14.70 10.58
CA HIS A 798 -8.98 13.29 10.17
C HIS A 798 -9.43 12.28 11.24
N TYR A 799 -9.57 12.69 12.51
CA TYR A 799 -9.94 11.80 13.60
C TYR A 799 -11.42 11.34 13.56
N PHE A 800 -12.36 12.24 13.26
CA PHE A 800 -13.80 11.94 13.25
C PHE A 800 -14.45 12.32 11.91
N LYS A 801 -14.20 11.51 10.87
CA LYS A 801 -14.82 11.69 9.54
C LYS A 801 -16.34 11.90 9.67
N ASP A 802 -16.85 12.93 8.98
CA ASP A 802 -18.27 13.35 8.95
C ASP A 802 -18.87 13.90 10.26
N GLN A 803 -18.10 14.02 11.36
CA GLN A 803 -18.57 14.58 12.65
C GLN A 803 -17.84 15.87 13.08
N ASN A 804 -17.01 16.44 12.19
CA ASN A 804 -16.01 17.49 12.48
C ASN A 804 -16.54 18.93 12.67
N LYS A 805 -17.85 19.15 12.78
CA LYS A 805 -18.42 20.48 13.04
C LYS A 805 -19.13 20.53 14.39
N LEU A 806 -18.34 20.52 15.46
CA LEU A 806 -18.83 20.61 16.84
C LEU A 806 -18.92 22.07 17.32
N PHE A 807 -18.00 22.93 16.85
CA PHE A 807 -18.00 24.36 17.17
C PHE A 807 -18.80 25.16 16.14
N PRO A 808 -19.46 26.25 16.56
CA PRO A 808 -20.37 26.98 15.70
C PRO A 808 -19.66 27.74 14.56
N GLU A 809 -20.45 28.00 13.52
CA GLU A 809 -20.20 29.07 12.56
C GLU A 809 -20.67 30.42 13.13
N ALA A 810 -20.21 31.52 12.53
CA ALA A 810 -20.59 32.85 12.98
C ALA A 810 -22.10 33.07 12.81
N ASP A 811 -22.77 33.43 13.90
CA ASP A 811 -24.19 33.78 13.94
C ASP A 811 -24.35 35.00 14.84
N LEU A 812 -24.41 36.18 14.21
CA LEU A 812 -24.49 37.45 14.92
C LEU A 812 -25.78 37.58 15.75
N GLY A 813 -26.90 37.06 15.24
CA GLY A 813 -28.18 37.12 15.95
C GLY A 813 -28.11 36.34 17.25
N LYS A 814 -27.57 35.12 17.18
CA LYS A 814 -27.37 34.29 18.38
C LYS A 814 -26.31 34.85 19.32
N ALA A 815 -25.22 35.40 18.79
CA ALA A 815 -24.18 36.05 19.60
C ALA A 815 -24.74 37.24 20.40
N GLN A 816 -25.53 38.11 19.77
CA GLN A 816 -26.15 39.27 20.43
C GLN A 816 -27.22 38.86 21.43
N GLN A 817 -28.02 37.84 21.13
CA GLN A 817 -28.98 37.28 22.08
C GLN A 817 -28.27 36.76 23.34
N LEU A 818 -27.24 35.91 23.18
CA LEU A 818 -26.49 35.35 24.31
C LEU A 818 -25.73 36.43 25.09
N LEU A 819 -25.23 37.47 24.42
CA LEU A 819 -24.62 38.62 25.09
C LEU A 819 -25.65 39.36 25.97
N LYS A 820 -26.84 39.64 25.44
CA LYS A 820 -27.92 40.30 26.19
C LYS A 820 -28.33 39.47 27.40
N GLU A 821 -28.58 38.17 27.23
CA GLU A 821 -28.88 37.26 28.33
C GLU A 821 -27.75 37.23 29.38
N SER A 822 -26.49 37.26 28.94
CA SER A 822 -25.33 37.30 29.85
C SER A 822 -25.24 38.61 30.62
N LEU A 823 -25.54 39.75 29.99
CA LEU A 823 -25.58 41.06 30.64
C LEU A 823 -26.66 41.13 31.72
N GLU A 824 -27.85 40.57 31.43
CA GLU A 824 -28.95 40.44 32.38
C GLU A 824 -28.55 39.53 33.57
N GLU A 825 -27.99 38.35 33.30
CA GLU A 825 -27.56 37.40 34.34
C GLU A 825 -26.42 37.94 35.22
N LEU A 826 -25.50 38.71 34.63
CA LEU A 826 -24.37 39.33 35.33
C LEU A 826 -24.73 40.67 36.00
N ASN A 827 -25.95 41.20 35.78
CA ASN A 827 -26.37 42.54 36.18
C ASN A 827 -25.39 43.64 35.70
N LEU A 828 -24.97 43.57 34.44
CA LEU A 828 -24.07 44.53 33.81
C LEU A 828 -24.79 45.28 32.68
N GLU A 829 -24.58 46.59 32.57
CA GLU A 829 -25.05 47.36 31.41
C GLU A 829 -24.19 47.08 30.16
N LYS A 830 -22.90 46.83 30.36
CA LYS A 830 -21.92 46.53 29.32
C LYS A 830 -20.79 45.66 29.87
N ILE A 831 -20.18 44.87 29.01
CA ILE A 831 -18.96 44.13 29.36
C ILE A 831 -17.80 45.13 29.47
N PRO A 832 -16.98 45.09 30.54
CA PRO A 832 -15.79 45.93 30.66
C PRO A 832 -14.76 45.58 29.57
N PRO A 833 -13.80 46.48 29.27
CA PRO A 833 -12.70 46.14 28.37
C PRO A 833 -12.01 44.85 28.79
N ILE A 834 -11.72 43.99 27.82
CA ILE A 834 -11.08 42.69 28.00
C ILE A 834 -9.66 42.70 27.46
N THR A 835 -8.81 41.82 27.98
CA THR A 835 -7.42 41.66 27.54
C THR A 835 -7.22 40.35 26.76
N LEU A 836 -6.49 40.43 25.65
CA LEU A 836 -6.07 39.28 24.83
C LEU A 836 -4.55 39.19 24.79
N ILE A 837 -4.00 38.13 25.38
CA ILE A 837 -2.56 37.82 25.30
C ILE A 837 -2.28 36.93 24.09
N TYR A 838 -1.14 37.15 23.43
CA TYR A 838 -0.72 36.38 22.27
C TYR A 838 0.78 36.55 22.04
N HIS A 839 1.37 35.64 21.27
CA HIS A 839 2.77 35.71 20.89
C HIS A 839 2.98 36.89 19.94
N GLU A 840 3.94 37.76 20.27
CA GLU A 840 4.16 39.03 19.57
C GLU A 840 4.45 38.88 18.05
N LYS A 841 4.85 37.68 17.59
CA LYS A 841 5.24 37.39 16.19
C LYS A 841 4.26 36.47 15.46
N GLY A 842 4.35 36.51 14.13
CA GLY A 842 3.66 35.58 13.24
C GLY A 842 2.15 35.80 13.14
N ILE A 843 1.45 34.74 12.73
CA ILE A 843 0.00 34.76 12.42
C ILE A 843 -0.89 35.16 13.61
N GLN A 844 -0.40 35.02 14.85
CA GLN A 844 -1.15 35.39 16.04
C GLN A 844 -1.43 36.90 16.10
N SER A 845 -0.48 37.73 15.67
CA SER A 845 -0.65 39.19 15.66
C SER A 845 -1.78 39.63 14.73
N SER A 846 -1.78 39.18 13.47
CA SER A 846 -2.88 39.45 12.53
C SER A 846 -4.21 38.87 13.01
N THR A 847 -4.20 37.69 13.64
CA THR A 847 -5.41 37.07 14.21
C THR A 847 -5.98 37.90 15.36
N ALA A 848 -5.13 38.37 16.27
CA ALA A 848 -5.52 39.19 17.42
C ALA A 848 -6.13 40.53 16.99
N GLN A 849 -5.55 41.18 15.97
CA GLN A 849 -6.10 42.42 15.41
C GLN A 849 -7.48 42.21 14.78
N GLU A 850 -7.67 41.12 14.02
CA GLU A 850 -8.97 40.81 13.43
C GLU A 850 -10.01 40.44 14.50
N LEU A 851 -9.64 39.69 15.54
CA LEU A 851 -10.53 39.39 16.67
C LEU A 851 -10.94 40.66 17.42
N LYS A 852 -10.00 41.56 17.73
CA LYS A 852 -10.29 42.87 18.33
C LYS A 852 -11.31 43.65 17.51
N LYS A 853 -11.14 43.69 16.19
CA LYS A 853 -12.08 44.34 15.27
C LYS A 853 -13.46 43.69 15.33
N GLN A 854 -13.54 42.36 15.27
CA GLN A 854 -14.81 41.63 15.34
C GLN A 854 -15.52 41.83 16.70
N PHE A 855 -14.81 41.78 17.83
CA PHE A 855 -15.44 42.02 19.14
C PHE A 855 -16.00 43.43 19.27
N LYS A 856 -15.32 44.43 18.73
CA LYS A 856 -15.82 45.81 18.70
C LYS A 856 -17.00 45.97 17.75
N GLU A 857 -16.90 45.47 16.52
CA GLU A 857 -17.93 45.62 15.48
C GLU A 857 -19.22 44.85 15.81
N LEU A 858 -19.10 43.63 16.36
CA LEU A 858 -20.20 42.68 16.45
C LEU A 858 -20.80 42.58 17.87
N LEU A 859 -19.98 42.78 18.90
CA LEU A 859 -20.40 42.70 20.30
C LEU A 859 -20.36 44.07 21.02
N GLY A 860 -19.74 45.10 20.43
CA GLY A 860 -19.54 46.39 21.08
C GLY A 860 -18.56 46.35 22.25
N ILE A 861 -17.68 45.34 22.30
CA ILE A 861 -16.74 45.11 23.41
C ILE A 861 -15.34 45.58 23.01
N GLU A 862 -14.72 46.42 23.84
CA GLU A 862 -13.33 46.85 23.65
C GLU A 862 -12.36 45.73 24.07
N CYS A 863 -11.37 45.44 23.22
CA CYS A 863 -10.33 44.47 23.50
C CYS A 863 -8.94 45.13 23.45
N GLU A 864 -8.21 45.05 24.55
CA GLU A 864 -6.81 45.42 24.67
C GLU A 864 -5.92 44.25 24.28
N LEU A 865 -4.93 44.50 23.42
CA LEU A 865 -4.01 43.48 22.91
C LEU A 865 -2.71 43.56 23.69
N ASN A 866 -2.28 42.43 24.26
CA ASN A 866 -1.06 42.33 25.06
C ASN A 866 -0.08 41.32 24.42
N PRO A 867 0.74 41.77 23.44
CA PRO A 867 1.77 40.94 22.83
C PRO A 867 2.87 40.60 23.84
N VAL A 868 3.23 39.32 23.94
CA VAL A 868 4.27 38.81 24.85
C VAL A 868 5.20 37.83 24.12
N CYS A 869 6.38 37.58 24.68
CA CYS A 869 7.25 36.50 24.18
C CYS A 869 6.65 35.11 24.54
N TRP A 870 7.18 34.03 23.94
CA TRP A 870 6.61 32.68 24.13
C TRP A 870 6.65 32.21 25.59
N ASP A 871 7.79 32.38 26.26
CA ASP A 871 7.97 31.90 27.64
C ASP A 871 7.03 32.62 28.60
N GLU A 872 6.93 33.94 28.48
CA GLU A 872 6.00 34.75 29.26
C GLU A 872 4.54 34.41 28.96
N GLN A 873 4.19 34.15 27.69
CA GLN A 873 2.85 33.71 27.33
C GLN A 873 2.50 32.37 28.00
N PHE A 874 3.39 31.40 27.88
CA PHE A 874 3.20 30.06 28.45
C PHE A 874 3.07 30.15 29.97
N GLU A 875 3.92 30.92 30.65
CA GLU A 875 3.84 31.17 32.09
C GLU A 875 2.51 31.82 32.49
N LYS A 876 2.09 32.90 31.82
CA LYS A 876 0.82 33.58 32.09
C LYS A 876 -0.38 32.68 31.87
N MET A 877 -0.39 31.90 30.79
CA MET A 877 -1.48 30.97 30.49
C MET A 877 -1.52 29.79 31.47
N THR A 878 -0.36 29.27 31.87
CA THR A 878 -0.24 28.19 32.84
C THR A 878 -0.61 28.63 34.26
N SER A 879 -0.23 29.85 34.67
CA SER A 879 -0.58 30.42 35.98
C SER A 879 -2.03 30.96 36.04
N GLY A 880 -2.71 31.09 34.90
CA GLY A 880 -4.06 31.67 34.84
C GLY A 880 -4.10 33.19 34.94
N ASN A 881 -2.96 33.87 34.74
CA ASN A 881 -2.85 35.34 34.80
C ASN A 881 -3.23 36.02 33.48
N TYR A 882 -4.42 35.72 32.97
CA TYR A 882 -4.95 36.25 31.70
C TYR A 882 -6.47 36.09 31.59
N GLN A 883 -7.11 36.82 30.67
CA GLN A 883 -8.54 36.67 30.37
C GLN A 883 -8.78 35.85 29.09
N LEU A 884 -8.21 36.32 27.96
CA LEU A 884 -8.19 35.60 26.69
C LEU A 884 -6.76 35.35 26.22
N GLY A 885 -6.51 34.21 25.59
CA GLY A 885 -5.21 33.87 25.01
C GLY A 885 -5.34 33.26 23.61
N LEU A 886 -4.42 33.57 22.69
CA LEU A 886 -4.27 32.82 21.45
C LEU A 886 -3.21 31.73 21.60
N MET A 887 -3.59 30.46 21.50
CA MET A 887 -2.65 29.34 21.62
C MET A 887 -2.67 28.48 20.37
N HIS A 888 -1.49 28.14 19.85
CA HIS A 888 -1.35 27.11 18.83
C HIS A 888 -1.12 25.78 19.50
N TRP A 889 -2.02 24.83 19.27
CA TRP A 889 -1.87 23.47 19.74
C TRP A 889 -1.44 22.55 18.60
N ALA A 890 -0.46 21.71 18.89
CA ALA A 890 0.24 20.84 17.97
C ALA A 890 0.15 19.41 18.52
N SER A 891 -0.41 18.48 17.74
CA SER A 891 -0.40 17.06 18.11
C SER A 891 0.92 16.42 17.63
N TRP A 892 1.83 16.10 18.55
CA TRP A 892 3.09 15.41 18.22
C TRP A 892 2.91 13.92 17.89
N VAL A 893 1.71 13.40 18.18
CA VAL A 893 1.31 12.02 17.96
C VAL A 893 -0.05 11.98 17.26
N ASP A 894 -0.30 10.95 16.45
CA ASP A 894 -1.57 10.76 15.73
C ASP A 894 -2.64 10.07 16.60
N ASP A 895 -2.91 10.63 17.78
CA ASP A 895 -3.96 10.16 18.68
C ASP A 895 -4.78 11.33 19.28
N PRO A 896 -6.12 11.31 19.18
CA PRO A 896 -6.95 12.41 19.69
C PRO A 896 -6.87 12.58 21.21
N ILE A 897 -6.52 11.52 21.95
CA ILE A 897 -6.36 11.60 23.40
C ILE A 897 -5.26 12.58 23.77
N TYR A 898 -4.22 12.75 22.95
CA TYR A 898 -3.11 13.64 23.25
C TYR A 898 -3.58 15.09 23.47
N THR A 899 -4.54 15.53 22.66
CA THR A 899 -5.12 16.88 22.75
C THR A 899 -6.20 16.96 23.82
N LEU A 900 -7.04 15.92 23.93
CA LEU A 900 -8.14 15.90 24.90
C LEU A 900 -7.65 15.73 26.35
N ASN A 901 -6.52 15.04 26.58
CA ASN A 901 -5.97 14.86 27.92
C ASN A 901 -5.58 16.21 28.57
N SER A 902 -5.30 17.23 27.75
CA SER A 902 -5.00 18.59 28.22
C SER A 902 -6.16 19.28 28.93
N PHE A 903 -7.38 18.75 28.91
CA PHE A 903 -8.55 19.36 29.58
C PHE A 903 -9.08 18.53 30.74
N VAL A 904 -8.35 17.50 31.19
CA VAL A 904 -8.77 16.62 32.29
C VAL A 904 -8.89 17.38 33.61
N SER A 905 -7.92 18.21 33.96
CA SER A 905 -7.93 18.99 35.20
C SER A 905 -7.53 20.45 34.95
N ALA A 906 -8.08 21.37 35.74
CA ALA A 906 -7.66 22.78 35.72
C ALA A 906 -6.20 22.97 36.19
N GLU A 907 -5.66 21.99 36.91
CA GLU A 907 -4.27 21.96 37.38
C GLU A 907 -3.28 21.45 36.33
N GLU A 908 -3.76 20.87 35.22
CA GLU A 908 -2.88 20.50 34.12
C GLU A 908 -2.23 21.74 33.50
N GLU A 909 -0.92 21.70 33.30
CA GLU A 909 -0.16 22.83 32.74
C GLU A 909 -0.57 23.13 31.30
N THR A 910 -0.91 22.07 30.56
CA THR A 910 -1.42 22.16 29.20
C THR A 910 -2.88 22.61 29.15
N ASN A 911 -3.59 22.62 30.28
CA ASN A 911 -4.93 23.20 30.38
C ASN A 911 -4.85 24.70 30.60
N PHE A 912 -4.62 25.42 29.51
CA PHE A 912 -4.58 26.87 29.58
C PHE A 912 -5.93 27.44 30.03
N SER A 913 -7.06 26.83 29.65
CA SER A 913 -8.41 27.36 29.92
C SER A 913 -8.84 27.32 31.39
N LYS A 914 -8.12 26.57 32.23
CA LYS A 914 -8.47 26.31 33.64
C LYS A 914 -9.86 25.70 33.84
N TRP A 915 -10.41 25.12 32.77
CA TRP A 915 -11.70 24.45 32.78
C TRP A 915 -11.56 23.03 33.30
N GLU A 916 -12.54 22.56 34.04
CA GLU A 916 -12.61 21.19 34.53
C GLU A 916 -14.07 20.74 34.55
N HIS A 917 -14.29 19.46 34.29
CA HIS A 917 -15.63 18.86 34.34
C HIS A 917 -15.53 17.38 34.67
N SER A 918 -16.30 16.90 35.65
CA SER A 918 -16.21 15.52 36.13
C SER A 918 -16.58 14.48 35.06
N GLU A 919 -17.62 14.73 34.26
CA GLU A 919 -17.96 13.82 33.15
C GLU A 919 -16.86 13.77 32.07
N TYR A 920 -16.16 14.88 31.83
CA TYR A 920 -15.05 14.91 30.87
C TYR A 920 -13.90 14.03 31.37
N GLN A 921 -13.54 14.18 32.64
CA GLN A 921 -12.53 13.35 33.32
C GLN A 921 -12.86 11.86 33.18
N GLU A 922 -14.11 11.49 33.43
CA GLU A 922 -14.57 10.10 33.31
C GLU A 922 -14.45 9.60 31.87
N TYR A 923 -14.84 10.40 30.87
CA TYR A 923 -14.69 9.99 29.47
C TYR A 923 -13.25 9.74 29.06
N ILE A 924 -12.32 10.60 29.49
CA ILE A 924 -10.88 10.41 29.22
C ILE A 924 -10.36 9.19 29.96
N TYR A 925 -10.67 9.04 31.26
CA TYR A 925 -10.26 7.88 32.05
C TYR A 925 -10.73 6.55 31.45
N GLN A 926 -11.98 6.45 31.02
CA GLN A 926 -12.50 5.26 30.34
C GLN A 926 -11.76 4.99 29.02
N SER A 927 -11.43 6.04 28.25
CA SER A 927 -10.71 5.89 26.99
C SER A 927 -9.31 5.28 27.14
N HIS A 928 -8.65 5.46 28.31
CA HIS A 928 -7.35 4.84 28.61
C HIS A 928 -7.44 3.33 28.85
N ARG A 929 -8.60 2.83 29.30
CA ARG A 929 -8.78 1.43 29.72
C ARG A 929 -9.36 0.52 28.64
N LEU A 930 -9.91 1.11 27.57
CA LEU A 930 -10.60 0.37 26.52
C LEU A 930 -9.60 -0.14 25.47
N VAL A 931 -9.59 -1.46 25.27
CA VAL A 931 -8.79 -2.14 24.25
C VAL A 931 -9.43 -2.06 22.86
N ASP A 932 -10.78 -2.01 22.78
CA ASP A 932 -11.48 -1.86 21.50
C ASP A 932 -11.37 -0.42 20.99
N PRO A 933 -10.72 -0.17 19.85
CA PRO A 933 -10.46 1.20 19.42
C PRO A 933 -11.72 1.96 18.97
N ASN A 934 -12.85 1.31 18.64
CA ASN A 934 -14.11 2.01 18.31
C ASN A 934 -14.79 2.50 19.57
N GLN A 935 -14.84 1.66 20.61
CA GLN A 935 -15.37 2.08 21.91
C GLN A 935 -14.53 3.21 22.48
N ARG A 936 -13.20 3.10 22.42
CA ARG A 936 -12.28 4.17 22.81
C ARG A 936 -12.57 5.49 22.07
N LEU A 937 -12.64 5.46 20.74
CA LEU A 937 -12.95 6.64 19.93
C LEU A 937 -14.33 7.23 20.26
N SER A 938 -15.32 6.41 20.61
CA SER A 938 -16.63 6.91 21.04
C SER A 938 -16.56 7.73 22.34
N TYR A 939 -15.75 7.32 23.31
CA TYR A 939 -15.52 8.10 24.53
C TYR A 939 -14.76 9.40 24.26
N LEU A 940 -13.74 9.36 23.40
CA LEU A 940 -13.01 10.55 23.00
C LEU A 940 -13.90 11.55 22.24
N PHE A 941 -14.82 11.06 21.40
CA PHE A 941 -15.82 11.91 20.77
C PHE A 941 -16.80 12.54 21.77
N LYS A 942 -17.26 11.78 22.79
CA LYS A 942 -18.09 12.34 23.87
C LYS A 942 -17.35 13.42 24.66
N ALA A 943 -16.07 13.21 24.95
CA ALA A 943 -15.22 14.21 25.60
C ALA A 943 -15.13 15.48 24.75
N GLU A 944 -14.78 15.36 23.46
CA GLU A 944 -14.73 16.50 22.56
C GLU A 944 -16.07 17.23 22.44
N LYS A 945 -17.17 16.47 22.34
CA LYS A 945 -18.51 17.05 22.27
C LYS A 945 -18.82 17.88 23.52
N LEU A 946 -18.54 17.35 24.72
CA LEU A 946 -18.73 18.09 25.97
C LEU A 946 -17.84 19.35 26.02
N LEU A 947 -16.58 19.26 25.55
CA LEU A 947 -15.69 20.42 25.42
C LEU A 947 -16.31 21.48 24.50
N SER A 948 -16.93 21.09 23.39
CA SER A 948 -17.62 22.00 22.47
C SER A 948 -18.90 22.60 23.03
N GLU A 949 -19.58 21.89 23.94
CA GLU A 949 -20.79 22.36 24.62
C GLU A 949 -20.44 23.34 25.76
N GLU A 950 -19.28 23.21 26.40
CA GLU A 950 -18.83 24.13 27.46
C GLU A 950 -18.03 25.34 26.93
N MET A 951 -17.48 25.23 25.72
CA MET A 951 -16.67 26.23 25.03
C MET A 951 -15.61 26.92 25.91
N PRO A 952 -14.74 26.18 26.63
CA PRO A 952 -13.59 26.79 27.30
C PRO A 952 -12.51 27.24 26.30
N ILE A 953 -12.58 26.74 25.07
CA ILE A 953 -11.78 27.16 23.91
C ILE A 953 -12.69 27.36 22.69
N VAL A 954 -12.23 28.12 21.71
CA VAL A 954 -12.83 28.22 20.37
C VAL A 954 -11.76 27.98 19.31
N PRO A 955 -11.85 26.88 18.56
CA PRO A 955 -11.00 26.63 17.39
C PRO A 955 -11.25 27.68 16.30
N LEU A 956 -10.18 28.33 15.86
CA LEU A 956 -10.22 29.38 14.86
C LEU A 956 -9.88 28.83 13.47
N PHE A 957 -8.72 28.20 13.35
CA PHE A 957 -8.21 27.66 12.09
C PHE A 957 -7.22 26.52 12.30
N TYR A 958 -7.10 25.69 11.27
CA TYR A 958 -6.03 24.73 11.05
C TYR A 958 -5.00 25.31 10.08
N ASN A 959 -3.74 24.91 10.20
CA ASN A 959 -2.79 25.03 9.09
C ASN A 959 -3.21 24.15 7.90
N ALA A 960 -2.85 24.58 6.69
CA ALA A 960 -3.02 23.75 5.50
C ALA A 960 -1.94 22.64 5.41
N ASP A 961 -2.24 21.66 4.57
CA ASP A 961 -1.32 20.61 4.15
C ASP A 961 -0.05 21.22 3.54
N TYR A 962 1.07 20.54 3.71
CA TYR A 962 2.35 20.98 3.17
C TYR A 962 2.39 20.78 1.66
N GLN A 963 3.09 21.65 0.95
CA GLN A 963 3.34 21.51 -0.48
C GLN A 963 4.83 21.52 -0.79
N ALA A 964 5.24 20.71 -1.75
CA ALA A 964 6.60 20.73 -2.29
C ALA A 964 6.61 20.51 -3.81
N LEU A 965 7.69 20.93 -4.44
CA LEU A 965 8.08 20.56 -5.79
C LEU A 965 9.20 19.53 -5.69
N LEU A 966 9.00 18.36 -6.32
CA LEU A 966 9.97 17.28 -6.36
C LEU A 966 10.32 16.96 -7.80
N THR A 967 11.58 16.64 -8.07
CA THR A 967 11.98 16.14 -9.38
C THR A 967 11.30 14.79 -9.65
N ASN A 968 10.79 14.58 -10.87
CA ASN A 968 9.95 13.43 -11.22
C ASN A 968 10.60 12.05 -10.99
N ASN A 969 11.94 11.97 -10.97
CA ASN A 969 12.66 10.73 -10.70
C ASN A 969 12.94 10.53 -9.20
N LEU A 970 12.69 11.50 -8.32
CA LEU A 970 12.84 11.28 -6.88
C LEU A 970 11.65 10.49 -6.34
N ASN A 971 11.92 9.32 -5.78
CA ASN A 971 10.97 8.55 -5.00
C ASN A 971 11.18 8.83 -3.52
N ILE A 972 10.07 9.05 -2.80
CA ILE A 972 10.05 9.27 -1.36
C ILE A 972 9.00 8.36 -0.73
N PRO A 973 9.21 7.89 0.50
CA PRO A 973 8.18 7.12 1.20
C PRO A 973 6.94 7.96 1.47
N ASN A 974 5.79 7.28 1.62
CA ASN A 974 4.55 7.96 1.98
C ASN A 974 4.70 8.65 3.34
N PRO A 975 4.30 9.92 3.45
CA PRO A 975 4.25 10.60 4.74
C PRO A 975 3.21 9.97 5.66
N THR A 976 3.46 10.10 6.95
CA THR A 976 2.47 9.89 8.02
C THR A 976 1.33 10.90 7.92
N SER A 977 0.26 10.67 8.66
CA SER A 977 -0.86 11.62 8.86
C SER A 977 -0.40 12.97 9.43
N CYS A 978 0.68 12.98 10.22
CA CYS A 978 1.32 14.20 10.74
C CYS A 978 2.37 14.79 9.80
N GLY A 979 2.55 14.25 8.58
CA GLY A 979 3.46 14.79 7.57
C GLY A 979 4.91 14.34 7.65
N TYR A 980 5.27 13.54 8.66
CA TYR A 980 6.62 12.98 8.80
C TYR A 980 6.87 11.88 7.77
N PHE A 981 8.09 11.74 7.29
CA PHE A 981 8.51 10.59 6.47
C PHE A 981 10.00 10.30 6.68
N ASP A 982 10.41 9.06 6.41
CA ASP A 982 11.78 8.60 6.57
C ASP A 982 12.60 8.88 5.30
N ILE A 983 13.28 10.04 5.24
CA ILE A 983 14.04 10.44 4.04
C ILE A 983 15.13 9.43 3.65
N ALA A 984 15.62 8.59 4.58
CA ALA A 984 16.63 7.58 4.28
C ALA A 984 16.13 6.48 3.34
N ARG A 985 14.80 6.30 3.22
CA ARG A 985 14.18 5.39 2.23
C ARG A 985 13.96 6.04 0.85
N SER A 986 14.40 7.28 0.66
CA SER A 986 14.27 7.98 -0.61
C SER A 986 15.34 7.51 -1.60
N PHE A 987 15.01 7.49 -2.88
CA PHE A 987 15.94 7.11 -3.95
C PHE A 987 15.56 7.77 -5.28
N PHE A 988 16.53 7.98 -6.16
CA PHE A 988 16.27 8.40 -7.53
C PHE A 988 15.96 7.16 -8.40
N LYS A 989 14.85 7.20 -9.14
CA LYS A 989 14.36 6.19 -10.08
C LYS A 989 15.16 6.15 -11.39
#